data_AF-A0A3L6J7W1-F1
#
_entry.id   AF-A0A3L6J7W1-F1
#
_cell.length_a   1.000
_cell.length_b   1.000
_cell.length_c   1.000
_cell.angle_alpha   90.00
_cell.angle_beta   90.00
_cell.angle_gamma   90.00
#
_symmetry.space_group_name_H-M   'P 1'
#
loop_
_entity.id
_entity.type
_entity.pdbx_description
1 polymer ?
#
loop_
_entity_poly.entity_id
_entity_poly.type
_entity_poly.pdbx_seq_one_letter_code
_entity_poly.pdbx_strand_id
1 'polypeptide(L)'
;MTSVKHVFILSILILPMFILAPAMVPGMNDTQANLMQVDGSVPAQFAQETLRVAVYAEPNTTLPSYATGGVYTSYYQNVVNFLVSAGYAVTALTTQDILDHKLMVAGYDAFVLPNQLPRESIVNYIKDYWLGGGGILSFDGSIGYCFYAGFIDSSLEGDFELTPPAVPGYWALMDDVLKVRVSERHPVTKAYALGAEFSMPSGNFTKVNGINLPSIVGDRMHSLVTWNESAMIPLVVAFDNPNRGGRIVQVPTTGSPIPSWLSPIIIDSIDWLAPRPKARVAFDFSKTPYYGVDDWDENVSFVPRYNIWRDFLVNHSFTVDKLYPPVGGALAVSDVAPFDVLIISLPADNYSAFEMTSVIRPFVVNGGGLFYLTDYHSLNPEGHENMNELIAPWGFDISGEYTDMGIFTTTDFDEHPTLENIGGTYMAGGEWVNITGGAYSIIRQGPNIAVAGCEVGYGRVIVSGDINFLDYNNIDNDDNRIFAVNTINWLSSGTADVLVYTDGGSLIGPDFNYYRSSIANALNGLGISFFMTNDVNYFNLSLATGSWSLVIYDANAMSQLNYDRLVQHLEGGGKLIMRDFRFRFTGVPLWNYIGFEGNVTTITAGPPTVHLWTPAHPVFNLPVDYGAANISSSSDHFNTDFTHVVLFANATALAGITLTPEENMSAIVLGAGGQAICNMFAISEYEGDTDDSTYADNFELFTNEIAFLYFDRPTLDHPADVAYMETETGNEITWSPTAPAGAWEYILSVNGTPLAATHWSGGPVTIDVDGLNASTTTYELTVFDRLGYSVSDLVILNVTEYVAPWLFGIDPLLLVAVVGGIAAVIVVVVIVMKKKSK
;
A
#
# COMPACT_ATOMS: atom_id res chain seq x y z
N MET A 1 -36.75 54.81 -62.63
CA MET A 1 -37.82 54.21 -61.82
C MET A 1 -37.44 52.74 -61.60
N THR A 2 -36.61 52.46 -60.59
CA THR A 2 -36.99 51.84 -59.28
C THR A 2 -37.38 50.36 -59.46
N SER A 3 -36.44 49.41 -59.39
CA SER A 3 -35.91 48.71 -58.18
C SER A 3 -36.95 47.84 -57.47
N VAL A 4 -36.73 46.62 -56.98
CA VAL A 4 -35.69 45.58 -56.99
C VAL A 4 -36.28 44.43 -56.14
N LYS A 5 -36.11 43.18 -56.57
CA LYS A 5 -36.13 41.89 -55.84
C LYS A 5 -37.37 41.50 -55.00
N HIS A 6 -37.84 40.26 -55.18
CA HIS A 6 -37.74 39.14 -54.23
C HIS A 6 -38.13 37.85 -54.99
N VAL A 7 -37.19 36.89 -55.04
CA VAL A 7 -37.32 35.59 -55.75
C VAL A 7 -37.69 34.53 -54.71
N PHE A 8 -38.79 33.82 -54.93
CA PHE A 8 -39.18 32.61 -54.21
C PHE A 8 -38.77 31.39 -55.04
N ILE A 9 -37.84 30.57 -54.56
CA ILE A 9 -37.59 29.21 -55.07
C ILE A 9 -37.44 28.25 -53.88
N LEU A 10 -38.20 27.14 -54.01
CA LEU A 10 -38.18 25.89 -53.26
C LEU A 10 -36.80 25.44 -52.76
N SER A 11 -36.73 24.94 -51.52
CA SER A 11 -35.84 23.84 -51.10
C SER A 11 -36.36 23.24 -49.78
N ILE A 12 -36.73 21.96 -49.84
CA ILE A 12 -36.95 21.08 -48.70
C ILE A 12 -35.57 20.54 -48.26
N LEU A 13 -35.42 20.41 -46.93
CA LEU A 13 -34.43 19.62 -46.18
C LEU A 13 -33.01 20.19 -45.99
N ILE A 14 -32.65 20.24 -44.69
CA ILE A 14 -31.32 20.31 -44.07
C ILE A 14 -30.69 21.72 -43.99
N LEU A 15 -30.85 22.36 -42.84
CA LEU A 15 -29.78 23.16 -42.21
C LEU A 15 -30.03 23.27 -40.70
N PRO A 16 -29.07 22.86 -39.86
CA PRO A 16 -29.15 22.97 -38.41
C PRO A 16 -28.99 24.42 -37.95
N MET A 17 -29.63 24.72 -36.83
CA MET A 17 -29.57 26.00 -36.13
C MET A 17 -28.13 26.32 -35.71
N PHE A 18 -27.50 27.29 -36.39
CA PHE A 18 -26.44 28.09 -35.81
C PHE A 18 -27.10 29.17 -34.93
N ILE A 19 -27.38 28.82 -33.68
CA ILE A 19 -27.32 29.77 -32.59
C ILE A 19 -25.93 29.63 -32.00
N LEU A 20 -25.22 30.75 -31.97
CA LEU A 20 -23.94 30.96 -31.29
C LEU A 20 -24.02 30.38 -29.87
N ALA A 21 -23.51 29.16 -29.69
CA ALA A 21 -22.95 28.75 -28.41
C ALA A 21 -21.51 29.28 -28.40
N PRO A 22 -21.09 30.07 -27.39
CA PRO A 22 -19.68 30.13 -27.08
C PRO A 22 -19.23 28.70 -26.86
N ALA A 23 -18.14 28.30 -27.51
CA ALA A 23 -17.36 27.17 -27.06
C ALA A 23 -17.02 27.43 -25.59
N MET A 24 -17.78 26.81 -24.69
CA MET A 24 -17.35 26.64 -23.31
C MET A 24 -16.25 25.59 -23.38
N VAL A 25 -15.04 26.06 -23.65
CA VAL A 25 -13.86 25.50 -22.99
C VAL A 25 -14.21 25.55 -21.50
N PRO A 26 -14.28 24.42 -20.79
CA PRO A 26 -14.32 24.47 -19.35
C PRO A 26 -13.00 25.11 -18.92
N GLY A 27 -13.03 26.40 -18.61
CA GLY A 27 -12.00 26.96 -17.77
C GLY A 27 -12.11 26.20 -16.45
N MET A 28 -11.04 25.52 -16.07
CA MET A 28 -10.88 24.97 -14.72
C MET A 28 -11.08 26.11 -13.74
N ASN A 29 -12.26 26.15 -13.13
CA ASN A 29 -12.53 26.74 -11.82
C ASN A 29 -13.89 26.21 -11.33
N ASP A 30 -13.81 25.46 -10.25
CA ASP A 30 -14.85 25.06 -9.30
C ASP A 30 -16.02 24.20 -9.78
N THR A 31 -15.91 22.90 -9.49
CA THR A 31 -16.62 22.35 -8.32
C THR A 31 -15.76 21.27 -7.66
N GLN A 32 -15.00 21.65 -6.63
CA GLN A 32 -14.37 20.76 -5.64
C GLN A 32 -15.38 20.10 -4.68
N ALA A 33 -16.66 20.02 -5.07
CA ALA A 33 -17.71 19.39 -4.31
C ALA A 33 -17.85 17.95 -4.82
N ASN A 34 -17.65 16.97 -3.92
CA ASN A 34 -17.71 15.52 -4.13
C ASN A 34 -16.38 14.82 -4.45
N LEU A 35 -15.27 15.23 -3.82
CA LEU A 35 -14.18 14.29 -3.60
C LEU A 35 -14.61 13.38 -2.43
N MET A 36 -15.19 12.22 -2.74
CA MET A 36 -15.46 11.22 -1.70
C MET A 36 -14.12 10.72 -1.17
N GLN A 37 -13.98 10.80 0.14
CA GLN A 37 -12.83 10.25 0.86
C GLN A 37 -13.06 8.75 0.97
N VAL A 38 -12.43 7.98 0.08
CA VAL A 38 -12.49 6.52 0.13
C VAL A 38 -11.50 6.06 1.19
N ASP A 39 -12.03 5.72 2.37
CA ASP A 39 -11.25 5.04 3.39
C ASP A 39 -11.13 3.56 3.03
N GLY A 40 -9.96 3.19 2.52
CA GLY A 40 -9.64 1.85 2.04
C GLY A 40 -8.27 1.37 2.49
N SER A 41 -7.75 1.79 3.64
CA SER A 41 -6.49 1.19 4.12
C SER A 41 -6.76 -0.11 4.88
N VAL A 42 -6.26 -1.25 4.41
CA VAL A 42 -6.43 -2.56 5.10
C VAL A 42 -5.87 -2.40 6.51
N PRO A 43 -6.56 -2.84 7.59
CA PRO A 43 -5.96 -2.88 8.91
C PRO A 43 -4.55 -3.46 8.86
N ALA A 44 -3.61 -2.89 9.62
CA ALA A 44 -2.25 -3.45 9.76
C ALA A 44 -2.22 -4.93 10.17
N GLN A 45 -3.34 -5.52 10.59
CA GLN A 45 -3.45 -6.93 10.96
C GLN A 45 -2.97 -7.90 9.86
N PHE A 46 -3.01 -7.54 8.58
CA PHE A 46 -2.70 -8.46 7.46
C PHE A 46 -1.45 -8.09 6.65
N ALA A 47 -0.86 -6.93 6.95
CA ALA A 47 0.45 -6.51 6.51
C ALA A 47 1.22 -5.96 7.72
N GLN A 48 1.23 -6.70 8.85
CA GLN A 48 1.89 -6.23 10.07
C GLN A 48 3.41 -6.39 9.95
N GLU A 49 3.98 -5.68 8.98
CA GLU A 49 5.27 -5.06 9.14
C GLU A 49 5.21 -4.21 10.41
N THR A 50 6.22 -4.32 11.24
CA THR A 50 6.37 -3.45 12.39
C THR A 50 6.45 -2.00 11.90
N LEU A 51 5.35 -1.23 11.99
CA LEU A 51 5.30 0.15 11.51
C LEU A 51 6.40 0.99 12.18
N ARG A 52 7.08 1.79 11.35
CA ARG A 52 8.22 2.64 11.70
C ARG A 52 7.69 4.02 12.06
N VAL A 53 7.81 4.40 13.32
CA VAL A 53 7.22 5.64 13.84
C VAL A 53 8.32 6.58 14.27
N ALA A 54 8.38 7.77 13.65
CA ALA A 54 9.23 8.85 14.13
C ALA A 54 8.49 9.66 15.21
N VAL A 55 9.16 9.99 16.31
CA VAL A 55 8.62 10.86 17.37
C VAL A 55 9.51 12.08 17.50
N TYR A 56 8.93 13.28 17.40
CA TYR A 56 9.69 14.51 17.62
C TYR A 56 10.15 14.63 19.08
N ALA A 57 11.46 14.67 19.27
CA ALA A 57 12.12 14.66 20.57
C ALA A 57 12.75 16.02 20.87
N GLU A 58 11.95 16.89 21.49
CA GLU A 58 12.34 18.26 21.81
C GLU A 58 12.11 18.56 23.30
N PRO A 59 13.18 18.67 24.11
CA PRO A 59 13.05 18.92 25.54
C PRO A 59 12.73 20.38 25.90
N ASN A 60 13.00 21.35 25.02
CA ASN A 60 12.82 22.77 25.31
C ASN A 60 11.37 23.21 25.01
N THR A 61 10.63 23.66 26.01
CA THR A 61 9.21 24.06 25.84
C THR A 61 9.03 25.55 25.50
N THR A 62 10.11 26.26 25.17
CA THR A 62 10.04 27.66 24.77
C THR A 62 9.30 27.78 23.45
N LEU A 63 8.35 28.72 23.41
CA LEU A 63 7.55 29.05 22.23
C LEU A 63 8.42 29.53 21.07
N PRO A 64 8.29 28.93 19.88
CA PRO A 64 8.75 29.53 18.62
C PRO A 64 8.04 30.87 18.34
N SER A 65 8.64 31.73 17.53
CA SER A 65 8.08 33.06 17.20
C SER A 65 6.78 32.97 16.39
N TYR A 66 6.53 31.86 15.70
CA TYR A 66 5.27 31.63 14.99
C TYR A 66 4.09 31.30 15.92
N ALA A 67 4.34 30.99 17.18
CA ALA A 67 3.32 30.51 18.11
C ALA A 67 2.93 31.55 19.15
N THR A 68 1.63 31.60 19.47
CA THR A 68 1.05 32.58 20.42
C THR A 68 0.30 31.86 21.54
N GLY A 69 1.01 31.51 22.62
CA GLY A 69 0.42 30.87 23.81
C GLY A 69 0.27 29.35 23.71
N GLY A 70 -0.53 28.76 24.59
CA GLY A 70 -0.69 27.31 24.74
C GLY A 70 0.09 26.72 25.92
N VAL A 71 -0.07 25.43 26.18
CA VAL A 71 0.61 24.70 27.25
C VAL A 71 1.36 23.51 26.64
N TYR A 72 2.68 23.52 26.72
CA TYR A 72 3.55 22.51 26.10
C TYR A 72 4.36 21.75 27.13
N THR A 73 4.72 20.52 26.81
CA THR A 73 5.32 19.55 27.72
C THR A 73 6.43 18.76 27.01
N SER A 74 7.45 18.36 27.75
CA SER A 74 8.55 17.52 27.22
C SER A 74 8.32 16.02 27.46
N TYR A 75 7.07 15.55 27.37
CA TYR A 75 6.69 14.15 27.64
C TYR A 75 6.87 13.19 26.45
N TYR A 76 7.66 13.56 25.43
CA TYR A 76 7.88 12.72 24.25
C TYR A 76 8.37 11.31 24.61
N GLN A 77 9.17 11.14 25.67
CA GLN A 77 9.66 9.82 26.08
C GLN A 77 8.54 8.89 26.55
N ASN A 78 7.47 9.43 27.15
CA ASN A 78 6.31 8.62 27.54
C ASN A 78 5.55 8.13 26.31
N VAL A 79 5.44 8.97 25.29
CA VAL A 79 4.86 8.61 23.98
C VAL A 79 5.70 7.54 23.29
N VAL A 80 7.03 7.69 23.27
CA VAL A 80 7.96 6.67 22.75
C VAL A 80 7.77 5.33 23.46
N ASN A 81 7.78 5.33 24.80
CA ASN A 81 7.62 4.10 25.59
C ASN A 81 6.26 3.43 25.33
N PHE A 82 5.20 4.22 25.20
CA PHE A 82 3.86 3.72 24.87
C PHE A 82 3.86 3.04 23.50
N LEU A 83 4.38 3.70 22.47
CA LEU A 83 4.40 3.16 21.10
C LEU A 83 5.29 1.92 20.97
N VAL A 84 6.45 1.88 21.64
CA VAL A 84 7.27 0.67 21.72
C VAL A 84 6.51 -0.47 22.40
N SER A 85 5.78 -0.19 23.48
CA SER A 85 4.98 -1.21 24.17
C SER A 85 3.79 -1.70 23.34
N ALA A 86 3.32 -0.88 22.39
CA ALA A 86 2.30 -1.25 21.40
C ALA A 86 2.87 -2.05 20.21
N GLY A 87 4.20 -2.28 20.18
CA GLY A 87 4.85 -3.12 19.18
C GLY A 87 5.42 -2.39 17.96
N TYR A 88 5.49 -1.05 17.97
CA TYR A 88 6.03 -0.26 16.86
C TYR A 88 7.57 -0.13 16.90
N ALA A 89 8.19 0.07 15.72
CA ALA A 89 9.59 0.44 15.60
C ALA A 89 9.73 1.96 15.73
N VAL A 90 10.03 2.43 16.94
CA VAL A 90 10.00 3.87 17.26
C VAL A 90 11.40 4.48 17.23
N THR A 91 11.55 5.58 16.48
CA THR A 91 12.76 6.41 16.47
C THR A 91 12.43 7.81 16.99
N ALA A 92 13.13 8.23 18.04
CA ALA A 92 13.08 9.61 18.52
C ALA A 92 14.00 10.50 17.65
N LEU A 93 13.44 11.53 17.03
CA LEU A 93 14.18 12.47 16.17
C LEU A 93 14.35 13.82 16.84
N THR A 94 15.60 14.26 16.98
CA THR A 94 15.92 15.61 17.46
C THR A 94 15.75 16.64 16.34
N THR A 95 15.80 17.93 16.68
CA THR A 95 15.88 19.01 15.68
C THR A 95 17.05 18.81 14.71
N GLN A 96 18.21 18.34 15.20
CA GLN A 96 19.37 18.12 14.35
C GLN A 96 19.15 16.94 13.40
N ASP A 97 18.53 15.85 13.86
CA ASP A 97 18.22 14.72 12.99
C ASP A 97 17.31 15.12 11.82
N ILE A 98 16.35 16.02 12.08
CA ILE A 98 15.45 16.55 11.04
C ILE A 98 16.21 17.50 10.10
N LEU A 99 17.09 18.36 10.62
CA LEU A 99 17.99 19.20 9.80
C LEU A 99 18.95 18.37 8.93
N ASP A 100 19.33 17.18 9.41
CA ASP A 100 20.16 16.21 8.67
C ASP A 100 19.31 15.37 7.69
N HIS A 101 18.09 15.80 7.35
CA HIS A 101 17.16 15.17 6.40
C HIS A 101 16.79 13.71 6.73
N LYS A 102 16.82 13.31 8.01
CA LYS A 102 16.48 11.93 8.39
C LYS A 102 14.98 11.63 8.38
N LEU A 103 14.12 12.66 8.43
CA LEU A 103 12.66 12.50 8.38
C LEU A 103 12.21 12.42 6.92
N MET A 104 12.03 11.20 6.42
CA MET A 104 11.55 10.91 5.06
C MET A 104 10.36 9.95 5.12
N VAL A 105 9.44 10.04 4.17
CA VAL A 105 8.27 9.16 4.07
C VAL A 105 8.70 7.72 3.79
N ALA A 106 9.73 7.52 2.98
CA ALA A 106 10.32 6.20 2.77
C ALA A 106 10.94 5.60 4.05
N GLY A 107 11.29 6.43 5.03
CA GLY A 107 11.91 6.02 6.30
C GLY A 107 10.92 5.73 7.43
N TYR A 108 9.77 6.40 7.44
CA TYR A 108 8.78 6.32 8.52
C TYR A 108 7.35 6.29 7.98
N ASP A 109 6.53 5.46 8.61
CA ASP A 109 5.13 5.28 8.24
C ASP A 109 4.23 6.30 8.96
N ALA A 110 4.65 6.80 10.12
CA ALA A 110 3.98 7.91 10.81
C ALA A 110 4.98 8.82 11.53
N PHE A 111 4.67 10.12 11.57
CA PHE A 111 5.39 11.10 12.38
C PHE A 111 4.51 11.63 13.51
N VAL A 112 4.97 11.46 14.73
CA VAL A 112 4.27 11.89 15.93
C VAL A 112 4.85 13.21 16.40
N LEU A 113 3.97 14.19 16.57
CA LEU A 113 4.21 15.44 17.26
C LEU A 113 3.62 15.32 18.68
N PRO A 114 4.43 14.98 19.70
CA PRO A 114 4.02 15.12 21.11
C PRO A 114 3.60 16.56 21.39
N ASN A 115 3.01 16.84 22.57
CA ASN A 115 2.54 18.19 22.93
C ASN A 115 3.69 19.21 23.13
N GLN A 116 4.32 19.58 22.02
CA GLN A 116 5.57 20.31 21.91
C GLN A 116 5.72 20.81 20.47
N LEU A 117 6.01 22.10 20.32
CA LEU A 117 6.11 22.72 19.00
C LEU A 117 7.49 22.49 18.35
N PRO A 118 7.52 22.23 17.03
CA PRO A 118 8.75 22.24 16.23
C PRO A 118 9.56 23.54 16.35
N ARG A 119 10.86 23.45 16.10
CA ARG A 119 11.70 24.66 15.95
C ARG A 119 11.47 25.32 14.61
N GLU A 120 11.63 26.65 14.57
CA GLU A 120 11.53 27.43 13.33
C GLU A 120 12.42 26.87 12.21
N SER A 121 13.62 26.41 12.56
CA SER A 121 14.58 25.87 11.61
C SER A 121 14.15 24.57 10.92
N ILE A 122 13.13 23.87 11.41
CA ILE A 122 12.67 22.58 10.87
C ILE A 122 11.20 22.60 10.40
N VAL A 123 10.55 23.77 10.40
CA VAL A 123 9.16 23.92 9.96
C VAL A 123 8.97 23.35 8.54
N ASN A 124 9.86 23.70 7.62
CA ASN A 124 9.76 23.25 6.23
C ASN A 124 10.16 21.78 6.03
N TYR A 125 11.04 21.25 6.88
CA TYR A 125 11.49 19.85 6.81
C TYR A 125 10.38 18.87 7.22
N ILE A 126 9.59 19.22 8.24
CA ILE A 126 8.39 18.44 8.60
C ILE A 126 7.31 18.63 7.54
N LYS A 127 7.22 19.82 6.93
CA LYS A 127 6.31 20.07 5.80
C LYS A 127 6.68 19.24 4.57
N ASP A 128 7.95 19.02 4.28
CA ASP A 128 8.40 18.12 3.21
C ASP A 128 7.90 16.68 3.44
N TYR A 129 8.07 16.15 4.66
CA TYR A 129 7.53 14.83 5.02
C TYR A 129 6.02 14.75 4.81
N TRP A 130 5.27 15.75 5.28
CA TRP A 130 3.82 15.78 5.11
C TRP A 130 3.43 15.88 3.63
N LEU A 131 4.04 16.81 2.87
CA LEU A 131 3.78 17.01 1.45
C LEU A 131 4.19 15.82 0.58
N GLY A 132 5.14 15.01 1.05
CA GLY A 132 5.50 13.74 0.45
C GLY A 132 4.48 12.62 0.65
N GLY A 133 3.41 12.86 1.40
CA GLY A 133 2.36 11.87 1.72
C GLY A 133 2.47 11.25 3.11
N GLY A 134 3.43 11.68 3.94
CA GLY A 134 3.61 11.14 5.29
C GLY A 134 2.52 11.58 6.27
N GLY A 135 2.00 10.63 7.06
CA GLY A 135 0.95 10.90 8.05
C GLY A 135 1.46 11.50 9.36
N ILE A 136 0.68 12.41 9.96
CA ILE A 136 1.01 13.09 11.23
C ILE A 136 0.00 12.77 12.33
N LEU A 137 0.52 12.32 13.48
CA LEU A 137 -0.25 12.25 14.73
C LEU A 137 0.15 13.40 15.65
N SER A 138 -0.77 14.32 15.89
CA SER A 138 -0.56 15.49 16.74
C SER A 138 -1.20 15.31 18.12
N PHE A 139 -0.46 15.71 19.15
CA PHE A 139 -0.88 15.68 20.55
C PHE A 139 -1.14 17.09 21.06
N ASP A 140 -2.37 17.31 21.53
CA ASP A 140 -2.81 18.52 22.24
C ASP A 140 -2.41 19.82 21.50
N GLY A 141 -1.57 20.68 22.09
CA GLY A 141 -1.24 21.99 21.51
C GLY A 141 -0.45 21.95 20.21
N SER A 142 0.08 20.79 19.80
CA SER A 142 0.83 20.64 18.55
C SER A 142 0.00 20.84 17.29
N ILE A 143 -1.34 20.79 17.39
CA ILE A 143 -2.23 21.07 16.26
C ILE A 143 -2.03 22.49 15.72
N GLY A 144 -1.62 23.44 16.57
CA GLY A 144 -1.34 24.80 16.15
C GLY A 144 -0.22 24.88 15.11
N TYR A 145 0.77 23.97 15.16
CA TYR A 145 1.78 23.87 14.10
C TYR A 145 1.17 23.36 12.79
N CYS A 146 0.24 22.40 12.84
CA CYS A 146 -0.40 21.87 11.63
C CYS A 146 -1.23 22.95 10.91
N PHE A 147 -1.88 23.85 11.65
CA PHE A 147 -2.52 25.04 11.08
C PHE A 147 -1.49 26.01 10.50
N TYR A 148 -0.50 26.42 11.29
CA TYR A 148 0.54 27.34 10.87
C TYR A 148 1.30 26.88 9.62
N ALA A 149 1.61 25.59 9.52
CA ALA A 149 2.33 25.02 8.38
C ALA A 149 1.46 24.82 7.13
N GLY A 150 0.14 25.07 7.22
CA GLY A 150 -0.82 24.91 6.14
C GLY A 150 -1.17 23.47 5.81
N PHE A 151 -1.03 22.54 6.77
CA PHE A 151 -1.33 21.12 6.53
C PHE A 151 -2.83 20.85 6.43
N ILE A 152 -3.61 21.56 7.25
CA ILE A 152 -5.06 21.44 7.25
C ILE A 152 -5.62 22.00 5.94
N ASP A 153 -5.17 23.20 5.56
CA ASP A 153 -5.46 23.84 4.28
C ASP A 153 -4.41 24.91 3.99
N SER A 154 -4.02 25.05 2.73
CA SER A 154 -2.97 26.02 2.34
C SER A 154 -3.39 27.48 2.56
N SER A 155 -4.70 27.78 2.59
CA SER A 155 -5.18 29.13 2.89
C SER A 155 -4.97 29.56 4.34
N LEU A 156 -4.66 28.61 5.23
CA LEU A 156 -4.38 28.84 6.65
C LEU A 156 -2.88 28.93 6.96
N GLU A 157 -2.03 28.80 5.94
CA GLU A 157 -0.58 28.85 6.13
C GLU A 157 -0.13 30.20 6.70
N GLY A 158 0.70 30.15 7.74
CA GLY A 158 1.13 31.31 8.51
C GLY A 158 0.27 31.59 9.74
N ASP A 159 -0.90 30.96 9.87
CA ASP A 159 -1.87 31.26 10.93
C ASP A 159 -1.86 30.19 12.04
N PHE A 160 -1.27 30.53 13.19
CA PHE A 160 -1.27 29.67 14.37
C PHE A 160 -2.62 29.68 15.12
N GLU A 161 -3.33 30.82 15.06
CA GLU A 161 -4.66 31.14 15.60
C GLU A 161 -5.16 30.32 16.81
N LEU A 162 -4.37 30.32 17.90
CA LEU A 162 -4.85 29.88 19.21
C LEU A 162 -5.82 30.92 19.79
N THR A 163 -7.02 30.48 20.14
CA THR A 163 -8.09 31.38 20.58
C THR A 163 -8.20 31.49 22.12
N PRO A 164 -8.41 32.69 22.70
CA PRO A 164 -9.12 32.85 23.98
C PRO A 164 -10.63 32.61 23.81
N PRO A 165 -11.43 32.30 24.87
CA PRO A 165 -12.84 31.88 24.75
C PRO A 165 -13.85 32.82 24.03
N ALA A 166 -13.43 34.00 23.54
CA ALA A 166 -14.32 35.09 23.09
C ALA A 166 -14.03 35.66 21.68
N VAL A 167 -13.10 35.10 20.89
CA VAL A 167 -12.73 35.53 19.52
C VAL A 167 -12.80 34.31 18.58
N PRO A 168 -12.90 34.43 17.25
CA PRO A 168 -12.78 33.27 16.36
C PRO A 168 -11.31 32.90 16.10
N GLY A 169 -10.92 31.67 16.37
CA GLY A 169 -9.71 31.02 15.85
C GLY A 169 -9.95 29.52 15.63
N TYR A 170 -8.95 28.80 15.12
CA TYR A 170 -9.13 27.42 14.63
C TYR A 170 -9.11 26.36 15.72
N TRP A 171 -8.43 26.61 16.83
CA TRP A 171 -8.35 25.70 17.97
C TRP A 171 -8.24 26.46 19.29
N ALA A 172 -8.55 25.77 20.39
CA ALA A 172 -8.54 26.35 21.72
C ALA A 172 -8.27 25.30 22.80
N LEU A 173 -7.79 25.76 23.95
CA LEU A 173 -7.78 24.97 25.18
C LEU A 173 -9.16 25.05 25.84
N MET A 174 -9.64 23.92 26.33
CA MET A 174 -10.88 23.80 27.09
C MET A 174 -10.55 23.30 28.49
N ASP A 175 -11.00 24.06 29.50
CA ASP A 175 -10.87 23.69 30.91
C ASP A 175 -12.01 22.71 31.29
N ASP A 176 -11.71 21.73 32.13
CA ASP A 176 -12.70 20.91 32.86
C ASP A 176 -13.70 20.13 31.99
N VAL A 177 -13.24 19.49 30.90
CA VAL A 177 -14.03 18.46 30.21
C VAL A 177 -14.14 17.23 31.11
N LEU A 178 -15.37 16.87 31.51
CA LEU A 178 -15.60 15.71 32.39
C LEU A 178 -15.86 14.42 31.63
N LYS A 179 -16.47 14.52 30.43
CA LYS A 179 -16.86 13.36 29.63
C LYS A 179 -16.77 13.65 28.13
N VAL A 180 -16.41 12.63 27.37
CA VAL A 180 -16.38 12.67 25.89
C VAL A 180 -17.16 11.48 25.33
N ARG A 181 -17.54 11.57 24.06
CA ARG A 181 -18.32 10.55 23.36
C ARG A 181 -17.77 10.29 21.96
N VAL A 182 -17.74 9.04 21.52
CA VAL A 182 -17.50 8.67 20.13
C VAL A 182 -18.68 9.14 19.27
N SER A 183 -18.41 10.06 18.36
CA SER A 183 -19.42 10.68 17.48
C SER A 183 -19.41 10.11 16.07
N GLU A 184 -18.38 9.36 15.70
CA GLU A 184 -18.22 8.82 14.34
C GLU A 184 -17.52 7.46 14.39
N ARG A 185 -18.00 6.51 13.56
CA ARG A 185 -17.32 5.24 13.27
C ARG A 185 -16.31 5.50 12.15
N HIS A 186 -15.06 5.16 12.42
CA HIS A 186 -13.91 5.44 11.55
C HIS A 186 -12.79 4.46 11.95
N PRO A 187 -11.83 4.12 11.07
CA PRO A 187 -10.73 3.22 11.43
C PRO A 187 -9.97 3.61 12.70
N VAL A 188 -9.82 4.92 12.95
CA VAL A 188 -9.22 5.49 14.18
C VAL A 188 -10.05 5.24 15.45
N THR A 189 -11.36 5.01 15.33
CA THR A 189 -12.28 4.73 16.45
C THR A 189 -12.83 3.30 16.42
N LYS A 190 -12.28 2.40 15.59
CA LYS A 190 -12.82 1.05 15.35
C LYS A 190 -13.01 0.22 16.62
N ALA A 191 -12.17 0.42 17.63
CA ALA A 191 -12.29 -0.23 18.93
C ALA A 191 -13.57 0.12 19.73
N TYR A 192 -14.34 1.12 19.31
CA TYR A 192 -15.48 1.65 20.08
C TYR A 192 -16.75 1.82 19.27
N ALA A 193 -17.86 1.30 19.80
CA ALA A 193 -19.19 1.54 19.24
C ALA A 193 -19.56 3.04 19.25
N LEU A 194 -20.38 3.45 18.29
CA LEU A 194 -20.92 4.80 18.21
C LEU A 194 -21.66 5.16 19.51
N GLY A 195 -21.37 6.36 20.05
CA GLY A 195 -21.98 6.84 21.28
C GLY A 195 -21.33 6.35 22.58
N ALA A 196 -20.25 5.55 22.52
CA ALA A 196 -19.48 5.17 23.71
C ALA A 196 -18.97 6.42 24.45
N GLU A 197 -19.13 6.45 25.78
CA GLU A 197 -18.75 7.59 26.62
C GLU A 197 -17.55 7.27 27.52
N PHE A 198 -16.64 8.23 27.66
CA PHE A 198 -15.45 8.11 28.50
C PHE A 198 -15.31 9.28 29.45
N SER A 199 -14.71 9.05 30.61
CA SER A 199 -14.36 10.11 31.55
C SER A 199 -12.97 10.65 31.24
N MET A 200 -12.86 11.97 31.18
CA MET A 200 -11.58 12.67 31.00
C MET A 200 -10.95 12.96 32.37
N PRO A 201 -9.62 12.94 32.49
CA PRO A 201 -8.97 13.45 33.69
C PRO A 201 -9.20 14.96 33.82
N SER A 202 -9.10 15.54 35.02
CA SER A 202 -9.14 16.98 35.18
C SER A 202 -7.91 17.62 34.52
N GLY A 203 -8.10 18.62 33.67
CA GLY A 203 -7.00 19.29 32.98
C GLY A 203 -7.50 20.14 31.82
N ASN A 204 -6.54 20.67 31.05
CA ASN A 204 -6.79 21.47 29.87
C ASN A 204 -6.58 20.59 28.64
N PHE A 205 -7.54 20.63 27.72
CA PHE A 205 -7.52 19.81 26.52
C PHE A 205 -7.75 20.64 25.28
N THR A 206 -7.03 20.30 24.22
CA THR A 206 -7.27 20.88 22.91
C THR A 206 -8.60 20.44 22.33
N LYS A 207 -9.36 21.42 21.84
CA LYS A 207 -10.49 21.24 20.93
C LYS A 207 -10.21 21.93 19.60
N VAL A 208 -10.77 21.38 18.53
CA VAL A 208 -10.73 22.00 17.19
C VAL A 208 -12.06 22.69 16.93
N ASN A 209 -12.03 23.85 16.27
CA ASN A 209 -13.21 24.66 15.99
C ASN A 209 -13.56 24.60 14.50
N GLY A 210 -14.28 23.55 14.11
CA GLY A 210 -14.68 23.31 12.72
C GLY A 210 -15.48 24.45 12.08
N ILE A 211 -16.20 25.26 12.85
CA ILE A 211 -17.04 26.37 12.34
C ILE A 211 -16.19 27.49 11.71
N ASN A 212 -14.96 27.66 12.20
CA ASN A 212 -14.06 28.72 11.72
C ASN A 212 -13.12 28.24 10.61
N LEU A 213 -13.19 26.95 10.25
CA LEU A 213 -12.43 26.44 9.12
C LEU A 213 -13.08 26.88 7.80
N PRO A 214 -12.30 27.06 6.73
CA PRO A 214 -12.87 27.25 5.40
C PRO A 214 -13.85 26.13 5.08
N SER A 215 -14.96 26.42 4.38
CA SER A 215 -16.03 25.44 4.16
C SER A 215 -15.53 24.14 3.51
N ILE A 216 -14.56 24.26 2.59
CA ILE A 216 -13.92 23.11 1.92
C ILE A 216 -13.17 22.18 2.88
N VAL A 217 -12.69 22.73 4.01
CA VAL A 217 -11.97 21.99 5.06
C VAL A 217 -12.94 21.35 6.03
N GLY A 218 -14.02 22.07 6.39
CA GLY A 218 -15.06 21.57 7.27
C GLY A 218 -15.66 20.25 6.77
N ASP A 219 -15.81 20.10 5.45
CA ASP A 219 -16.35 18.88 4.81
C ASP A 219 -15.34 17.71 4.79
N ARG A 220 -14.04 17.97 5.04
CA ARG A 220 -12.95 16.96 5.03
C ARG A 220 -12.46 16.59 6.43
N MET A 221 -13.07 17.17 7.46
CA MET A 221 -12.72 16.93 8.86
C MET A 221 -13.68 15.92 9.49
N HIS A 222 -13.14 14.79 9.95
CA HIS A 222 -13.89 13.79 10.70
C HIS A 222 -13.89 14.13 12.19
N SER A 223 -15.08 14.22 12.78
CA SER A 223 -15.26 14.57 14.19
C SER A 223 -15.43 13.30 15.02
N LEU A 224 -14.31 12.62 15.27
CA LEU A 224 -14.28 11.27 15.81
C LEU A 224 -14.76 11.17 17.26
N VAL A 225 -14.28 12.07 18.12
CA VAL A 225 -14.68 12.13 19.53
C VAL A 225 -15.01 13.57 19.91
N THR A 226 -16.19 13.76 20.46
CA THR A 226 -16.73 15.08 20.82
C THR A 226 -17.00 15.18 22.31
N TRP A 227 -17.14 16.42 22.79
CA TRP A 227 -17.64 16.68 24.13
C TRP A 227 -19.08 16.17 24.27
N ASN A 228 -19.36 15.40 25.32
CA ASN A 228 -20.66 14.75 25.49
C ASN A 228 -21.85 15.73 25.61
N GLU A 229 -21.61 16.98 26.01
CA GLU A 229 -22.64 18.03 26.12
C GLU A 229 -22.81 18.83 24.82
N SER A 230 -21.90 18.71 23.84
CA SER A 230 -22.02 19.37 22.55
C SER A 230 -21.23 18.64 21.46
N ALA A 231 -21.95 18.05 20.50
CA ALA A 231 -21.39 17.42 19.31
C ALA A 231 -20.64 18.40 18.40
N MET A 232 -20.79 19.72 18.60
CA MET A 232 -20.08 20.75 17.83
C MET A 232 -18.66 21.02 18.34
N ILE A 233 -18.24 20.35 19.41
CA ILE A 233 -16.90 20.51 20.01
C ILE A 233 -16.13 19.21 19.86
N PRO A 234 -15.38 19.04 18.75
CA PRO A 234 -14.52 17.88 18.56
C PRO A 234 -13.20 18.03 19.32
N LEU A 235 -12.74 16.91 19.90
CA LEU A 235 -11.48 16.79 20.64
C LEU A 235 -10.52 15.81 19.96
N VAL A 236 -11.03 14.74 19.35
CA VAL A 236 -10.28 13.90 18.42
C VAL A 236 -10.82 14.18 17.04
N VAL A 237 -9.94 14.57 16.12
CA VAL A 237 -10.29 14.80 14.72
C VAL A 237 -9.30 14.10 13.80
N ALA A 238 -9.79 13.70 12.64
CA ALA A 238 -8.97 13.23 11.54
C ALA A 238 -9.19 14.10 10.30
N PHE A 239 -8.13 14.30 9.51
CA PHE A 239 -8.14 15.03 8.25
C PHE A 239 -7.46 14.15 7.18
N ASP A 240 -8.10 14.00 6.03
CA ASP A 240 -7.49 13.46 4.82
C ASP A 240 -7.66 14.51 3.72
N ASN A 241 -6.56 15.08 3.26
CA ASN A 241 -6.59 16.11 2.23
C ASN A 241 -6.47 15.46 0.86
N PRO A 242 -7.54 15.44 0.03
CA PRO A 242 -7.50 14.80 -1.28
C PRO A 242 -6.66 15.58 -2.30
N ASN A 243 -6.19 16.80 -1.98
CA ASN A 243 -5.48 17.64 -2.93
C ASN A 243 -3.95 17.51 -2.83
N ARG A 244 -3.40 17.32 -1.62
CA ARG A 244 -1.95 17.25 -1.35
C ARG A 244 -1.66 16.75 0.07
N GLY A 245 -0.46 16.21 0.25
CA GLY A 245 0.08 15.82 1.55
C GLY A 245 -0.57 14.58 2.16
N GLY A 246 -0.11 14.23 3.37
CA GLY A 246 -0.57 13.07 4.11
C GLY A 246 -1.75 13.34 5.04
N ARG A 247 -2.24 12.26 5.67
CA ARG A 247 -3.32 12.30 6.66
C ARG A 247 -2.88 12.89 7.99
N ILE A 248 -3.83 13.40 8.78
CA ILE A 248 -3.57 13.95 10.11
C ILE A 248 -4.59 13.44 11.12
N VAL A 249 -4.13 13.05 12.30
CA VAL A 249 -4.99 12.83 13.46
C VAL A 249 -4.52 13.72 14.61
N GLN A 250 -5.48 14.34 15.30
CA GLN A 250 -5.24 15.13 16.51
C GLN A 250 -5.88 14.45 17.71
N VAL A 251 -5.13 14.32 18.82
CA VAL A 251 -5.64 13.73 20.08
C VAL A 251 -5.49 14.68 21.28
N PRO A 252 -6.44 14.70 22.23
CA PRO A 252 -6.48 15.65 23.34
C PRO A 252 -5.68 15.12 24.55
N THR A 253 -4.37 14.89 24.39
CA THR A 253 -3.51 14.48 25.52
C THR A 253 -2.09 15.02 25.37
N THR A 254 -1.45 15.31 26.50
CA THR A 254 -0.03 15.67 26.55
C THR A 254 0.90 14.46 26.42
N GLY A 255 0.36 13.24 26.44
CA GLY A 255 1.12 11.99 26.49
C GLY A 255 1.48 11.54 27.92
N SER A 256 1.01 12.24 28.96
CA SER A 256 1.29 11.85 30.35
C SER A 256 0.20 12.30 31.35
N PRO A 257 -0.66 11.38 31.85
CA PRO A 257 -0.83 10.01 31.39
C PRO A 257 -1.60 9.95 30.05
N ILE A 258 -1.45 8.85 29.31
CA ILE A 258 -2.36 8.51 28.21
C ILE A 258 -3.58 7.80 28.84
N PRO A 259 -4.80 8.33 28.71
CA PRO A 259 -5.99 7.64 29.19
C PRO A 259 -6.16 6.27 28.52
N SER A 260 -6.64 5.27 29.27
CA SER A 260 -6.81 3.90 28.73
C SER A 260 -7.77 3.85 27.54
N TRP A 261 -8.79 4.73 27.53
CA TRP A 261 -9.72 4.82 26.40
C TRP A 261 -9.10 5.46 25.15
N LEU A 262 -8.06 6.27 25.30
CA LEU A 262 -7.39 6.93 24.18
C LEU A 262 -6.26 6.05 23.61
N SER A 263 -5.82 5.03 24.36
CA SER A 263 -4.75 4.11 23.95
C SER A 263 -5.06 3.40 22.62
N PRO A 264 -6.21 2.72 22.44
CA PRO A 264 -6.51 2.09 21.15
C PRO A 264 -6.70 3.12 20.03
N ILE A 265 -7.28 4.30 20.31
CA ILE A 265 -7.40 5.38 19.30
C ILE A 265 -6.02 5.81 18.79
N ILE A 266 -5.02 5.97 19.68
CA ILE A 266 -3.65 6.32 19.28
C ILE A 266 -3.04 5.20 18.41
N ILE A 267 -3.23 3.94 18.79
CA ILE A 267 -2.74 2.77 18.04
C ILE A 267 -3.38 2.72 16.64
N ASP A 268 -4.71 2.83 16.59
CA ASP A 268 -5.48 2.83 15.33
C ASP A 268 -5.16 4.06 14.46
N SER A 269 -4.79 5.18 15.08
CA SER A 269 -4.29 6.37 14.35
C SER A 269 -3.00 6.09 13.60
N ILE A 270 -2.02 5.41 14.22
CA ILE A 270 -0.74 5.10 13.54
C ILE A 270 -0.99 4.25 12.30
N ASP A 271 -1.90 3.28 12.38
CA ASP A 271 -2.27 2.41 11.26
C ASP A 271 -2.93 3.18 10.11
N TRP A 272 -3.90 4.04 10.43
CA TRP A 272 -4.62 4.85 9.43
C TRP A 272 -3.75 5.95 8.80
N LEU A 273 -2.78 6.47 9.56
CA LEU A 273 -1.80 7.47 9.09
C LEU A 273 -0.72 6.87 8.19
N ALA A 274 -0.46 5.56 8.29
CA ALA A 274 0.57 4.89 7.50
C ALA A 274 0.22 4.91 6.01
N PRO A 275 1.02 5.61 5.16
CA PRO A 275 0.77 5.62 3.73
C PRO A 275 1.02 4.22 3.18
N ARG A 276 0.09 3.75 2.34
CA ARG A 276 0.22 2.52 1.55
C ARG A 276 0.27 2.95 0.08
N PRO A 277 1.42 3.48 -0.37
CA PRO A 277 1.49 4.04 -1.71
C PRO A 277 1.55 2.94 -2.76
N LYS A 278 1.10 3.28 -3.97
CA LYS A 278 1.40 2.50 -5.18
C LYS A 278 2.90 2.37 -5.41
N ALA A 279 3.64 3.46 -5.18
CA ALA A 279 5.09 3.49 -5.26
C ALA A 279 5.70 4.69 -4.52
N ARG A 280 6.96 4.54 -4.14
CA ARG A 280 7.80 5.54 -3.49
C ARG A 280 8.71 6.20 -4.55
N VAL A 281 8.63 7.52 -4.64
CA VAL A 281 9.34 8.32 -5.65
C VAL A 281 10.35 9.22 -4.95
N ALA A 282 11.57 9.30 -5.46
CA ALA A 282 12.58 10.23 -4.99
C ALA A 282 12.97 11.22 -6.08
N PHE A 283 12.91 12.52 -5.78
CA PHE A 283 13.67 13.52 -6.53
C PHE A 283 15.11 13.52 -6.03
N ASP A 284 16.08 13.33 -6.93
CA ASP A 284 17.48 13.27 -6.55
C ASP A 284 18.03 14.65 -6.21
N PHE A 285 18.27 14.87 -4.93
CA PHE A 285 18.93 16.07 -4.40
C PHE A 285 20.41 15.84 -4.10
N SER A 286 20.92 14.60 -4.29
CA SER A 286 22.27 14.20 -3.92
C SER A 286 23.36 14.86 -4.77
N LYS A 287 22.99 15.36 -5.95
CA LYS A 287 23.86 16.04 -6.92
C LYS A 287 23.37 17.43 -7.33
N THR A 288 22.68 18.12 -6.42
CA THR A 288 22.32 19.53 -6.59
C THR A 288 21.49 19.75 -7.87
N PRO A 289 20.19 19.40 -7.87
CA PRO A 289 19.37 19.49 -9.06
C PRO A 289 19.22 20.95 -9.52
N TYR A 290 19.08 21.15 -10.82
CA TYR A 290 18.89 22.50 -11.35
C TYR A 290 17.59 23.14 -10.85
N TYR A 291 16.52 22.33 -10.76
CA TYR A 291 15.19 22.74 -10.31
C TYR A 291 14.85 22.13 -8.95
N GLY A 292 14.46 22.99 -8.00
CA GLY A 292 13.89 22.54 -6.74
C GLY A 292 12.41 22.20 -6.87
N VAL A 293 11.90 21.41 -5.94
CA VAL A 293 10.49 21.05 -5.89
C VAL A 293 9.69 22.20 -5.27
N ASP A 294 10.14 22.68 -4.10
CA ASP A 294 9.44 23.66 -3.26
C ASP A 294 10.17 25.01 -3.15
N ASP A 295 9.43 26.03 -2.72
CA ASP A 295 9.90 27.41 -2.55
C ASP A 295 11.07 27.57 -1.58
N TRP A 296 11.23 26.63 -0.65
CA TRP A 296 12.27 26.65 0.38
C TRP A 296 13.46 25.74 0.07
N ASP A 297 13.48 25.10 -1.11
CA ASP A 297 14.61 24.25 -1.47
C ASP A 297 15.88 25.07 -1.65
N GLU A 298 16.95 24.63 -0.96
CA GLU A 298 18.27 25.23 -1.02
C GLU A 298 19.17 24.46 -1.99
N ASN A 299 20.27 25.08 -2.45
CA ASN A 299 21.23 24.48 -3.39
C ASN A 299 20.59 24.03 -4.71
N VAL A 300 19.72 24.87 -5.28
CA VAL A 300 19.11 24.69 -6.60
C VAL A 300 19.11 26.03 -7.33
N SER A 301 18.94 26.02 -8.66
CA SER A 301 18.97 27.26 -9.45
C SER A 301 17.62 27.98 -9.49
N PHE A 302 16.50 27.25 -9.43
CA PHE A 302 15.15 27.83 -9.47
C PHE A 302 14.18 27.09 -8.56
N VAL A 303 13.35 27.86 -7.86
CA VAL A 303 12.25 27.38 -7.00
C VAL A 303 11.03 28.30 -7.12
N PRO A 304 9.81 27.76 -6.95
CA PRO A 304 9.46 26.34 -6.95
C PRO A 304 9.34 25.86 -8.41
N ARG A 305 9.63 24.59 -8.70
CA ARG A 305 9.49 24.06 -10.08
C ARG A 305 8.68 22.78 -10.16
N TYR A 306 8.68 21.90 -9.15
CA TYR A 306 7.97 20.62 -9.22
C TYR A 306 6.92 20.40 -8.13
N ASN A 307 6.57 21.43 -7.36
CA ASN A 307 5.54 21.33 -6.31
C ASN A 307 4.17 20.86 -6.85
N ILE A 308 3.71 21.34 -8.01
CA ILE A 308 2.46 20.89 -8.63
C ILE A 308 2.54 19.41 -9.03
N TRP A 309 3.69 18.97 -9.55
CA TRP A 309 3.92 17.58 -9.91
C TRP A 309 3.92 16.68 -8.67
N ARG A 310 4.66 17.06 -7.62
CA ARG A 310 4.66 16.33 -6.34
C ARG A 310 3.24 16.21 -5.78
N ASP A 311 2.50 17.30 -5.67
CA ASP A 311 1.13 17.27 -5.13
C ASP A 311 0.23 16.37 -5.98
N PHE A 312 0.41 16.37 -7.31
CA PHE A 312 -0.33 15.48 -8.19
C PHE A 312 0.03 14.01 -7.97
N LEU A 313 1.31 13.67 -7.81
CA LEU A 313 1.76 12.30 -7.50
C LEU A 313 1.18 11.82 -6.17
N VAL A 314 1.22 12.64 -5.12
CA VAL A 314 0.67 12.27 -3.80
C VAL A 314 -0.86 12.11 -3.84
N ASN A 315 -1.54 12.90 -4.67
CA ASN A 315 -2.96 12.68 -4.96
C ASN A 315 -3.21 11.33 -5.67
N HIS A 316 -2.28 10.84 -6.47
CA HIS A 316 -2.38 9.56 -7.19
C HIS A 316 -1.72 8.39 -6.44
N SER A 317 -1.76 8.44 -5.10
CA SER A 317 -1.29 7.38 -4.20
C SER A 317 0.21 7.07 -4.31
N PHE A 318 1.02 8.00 -4.81
CA PHE A 318 2.48 7.91 -4.69
C PHE A 318 2.95 8.59 -3.42
N THR A 319 4.12 8.23 -2.92
CA THR A 319 4.84 9.05 -1.94
C THR A 319 6.05 9.69 -2.60
N VAL A 320 6.44 10.86 -2.13
CA VAL A 320 7.53 11.64 -2.73
C VAL A 320 8.49 12.10 -1.65
N ASP A 321 9.76 11.77 -1.79
CA ASP A 321 10.85 12.30 -0.98
C ASP A 321 11.85 13.08 -1.83
N LYS A 322 12.64 13.92 -1.16
CA LYS A 322 13.85 14.55 -1.72
C LYS A 322 15.06 13.78 -1.20
N LEU A 323 15.81 13.12 -2.08
CA LEU A 323 16.97 12.31 -1.71
C LEU A 323 18.20 13.21 -1.55
N TYR A 324 18.40 13.74 -0.35
CA TYR A 324 19.57 14.56 -0.03
C TYR A 324 20.86 13.73 0.07
N PRO A 325 22.05 14.35 -0.11
CA PRO A 325 23.32 13.64 -0.03
C PRO A 325 23.50 12.95 1.35
N PRO A 326 23.89 11.66 1.38
CA PRO A 326 24.15 10.97 2.64
C PRO A 326 25.41 11.53 3.33
N VAL A 327 25.56 11.22 4.62
CA VAL A 327 26.77 11.57 5.39
C VAL A 327 28.01 10.94 4.73
N GLY A 328 28.83 11.75 4.06
CA GLY A 328 29.98 11.30 3.27
C GLY A 328 29.90 11.61 1.77
N GLY A 329 28.73 12.04 1.28
CA GLY A 329 28.53 12.71 -0.01
C GLY A 329 28.35 11.83 -1.26
N ALA A 330 28.57 10.51 -1.17
CA ALA A 330 28.34 9.59 -2.28
C ALA A 330 27.17 8.65 -1.97
N LEU A 331 26.28 8.44 -2.93
CA LEU A 331 25.18 7.50 -2.81
C LEU A 331 25.69 6.06 -2.63
N ALA A 332 24.98 5.30 -1.80
CA ALA A 332 25.11 3.87 -1.60
C ALA A 332 23.80 3.15 -1.98
N VAL A 333 23.87 1.83 -2.12
CA VAL A 333 22.71 0.99 -2.43
C VAL A 333 21.58 1.17 -1.41
N SER A 334 21.92 1.35 -0.13
CA SER A 334 20.95 1.57 0.94
C SER A 334 20.16 2.88 0.81
N ASP A 335 20.69 3.86 0.08
CA ASP A 335 20.06 5.18 -0.04
C ASP A 335 18.95 5.16 -1.10
N VAL A 336 19.10 4.35 -2.15
CA VAL A 336 18.11 4.21 -3.22
C VAL A 336 17.15 3.03 -3.03
N ALA A 337 17.55 2.02 -2.25
CA ALA A 337 16.75 0.81 -2.00
C ALA A 337 15.32 1.05 -1.45
N PRO A 338 15.03 2.13 -0.67
CA PRO A 338 13.68 2.39 -0.20
C PRO A 338 12.69 2.89 -1.27
N PHE A 339 13.18 3.28 -2.45
CA PHE A 339 12.39 3.89 -3.51
C PHE A 339 12.11 2.93 -4.65
N ASP A 340 11.02 3.16 -5.38
CA ASP A 340 10.67 2.43 -6.61
C ASP A 340 11.06 3.23 -7.86
N VAL A 341 11.05 4.57 -7.76
CA VAL A 341 11.41 5.47 -8.87
C VAL A 341 12.37 6.56 -8.39
N LEU A 342 13.46 6.75 -9.15
CA LEU A 342 14.37 7.88 -9.00
C LEU A 342 14.13 8.88 -10.14
N ILE A 343 14.00 10.16 -9.80
CA ILE A 343 13.91 11.28 -10.74
C ILE A 343 15.20 12.07 -10.67
N ILE A 344 15.97 12.07 -11.77
CA ILE A 344 17.19 12.87 -11.91
C ILE A 344 16.86 14.09 -12.76
N SER A 345 16.99 15.28 -12.18
CA SER A 345 16.61 16.55 -12.80
C SER A 345 17.83 17.45 -12.95
N LEU A 346 18.48 17.38 -14.12
CA LEU A 346 19.68 18.15 -14.50
C LEU A 346 20.62 18.43 -13.32
N PRO A 347 21.35 17.42 -12.80
CA PRO A 347 22.27 17.58 -11.69
C PRO A 347 23.38 18.58 -12.02
N ALA A 348 23.74 19.42 -11.05
CA ALA A 348 24.89 20.32 -11.15
C ALA A 348 26.21 19.59 -10.90
N ASP A 349 26.21 18.60 -10.01
CA ASP A 349 27.38 17.82 -9.61
C ASP A 349 27.43 16.45 -10.31
N ASN A 350 28.65 15.93 -10.52
CA ASN A 350 28.85 14.64 -11.17
C ASN A 350 28.64 13.47 -10.21
N TYR A 351 27.99 12.41 -10.70
CA TYR A 351 28.04 11.08 -10.09
C TYR A 351 29.41 10.45 -10.29
N SER A 352 29.94 9.84 -9.24
CA SER A 352 31.13 9.01 -9.36
C SER A 352 30.85 7.73 -10.17
N ALA A 353 31.91 7.13 -10.72
CA ALA A 353 31.80 5.83 -11.38
C ALA A 353 31.18 4.75 -10.48
N PHE A 354 31.40 4.82 -9.16
CA PHE A 354 30.79 3.91 -8.20
C PHE A 354 29.27 4.11 -8.11
N GLU A 355 28.80 5.34 -7.98
CA GLU A 355 27.36 5.65 -7.91
C GLU A 355 26.65 5.18 -9.19
N MET A 356 27.23 5.44 -10.36
CA MET A 356 26.64 5.00 -11.62
C MET A 356 26.62 3.46 -11.74
N THR A 357 27.76 2.79 -11.51
CA THR A 357 27.91 1.36 -11.82
C THR A 357 27.44 0.41 -10.72
N SER A 358 27.46 0.86 -9.46
CA SER A 358 27.22 0.02 -8.29
C SER A 358 25.95 0.40 -7.52
N VAL A 359 25.33 1.55 -7.84
CA VAL A 359 24.11 2.03 -7.17
C VAL A 359 22.96 2.21 -8.17
N ILE A 360 23.05 3.22 -9.06
CA ILE A 360 21.92 3.61 -9.92
C ILE A 360 21.62 2.56 -10.98
N ARG A 361 22.62 2.06 -11.72
CA ARG A 361 22.37 1.04 -12.75
C ARG A 361 21.87 -0.29 -12.16
N PRO A 362 22.45 -0.82 -11.06
CA PRO A 362 21.88 -2.00 -10.38
C PRO A 362 20.48 -1.76 -9.83
N PHE A 363 20.17 -0.58 -9.31
CA PHE A 363 18.81 -0.21 -8.89
C PHE A 363 17.82 -0.41 -10.05
N VAL A 364 18.11 0.15 -11.23
CA VAL A 364 17.27 -0.02 -12.42
C VAL A 364 17.19 -1.48 -12.86
N VAL A 365 18.31 -2.19 -13.00
CA VAL A 365 18.32 -3.60 -13.46
C VAL A 365 17.46 -4.51 -12.57
N ASN A 366 17.37 -4.21 -11.27
CA ASN A 366 16.63 -5.00 -10.29
C ASN A 366 15.18 -4.55 -10.08
N GLY A 367 14.62 -3.70 -10.95
CA GLY A 367 13.21 -3.32 -10.89
C GLY A 367 12.93 -1.83 -10.75
N GLY A 368 13.94 -1.04 -10.39
CA GLY A 368 13.80 0.39 -10.19
C GLY A 368 13.48 1.15 -11.49
N GLY A 369 12.64 2.16 -11.37
CA GLY A 369 12.36 3.12 -12.44
C GLY A 369 13.31 4.31 -12.39
N LEU A 370 13.81 4.76 -13.54
CA LEU A 370 14.55 6.01 -13.66
C LEU A 370 13.83 6.97 -14.61
N PHE A 371 13.45 8.14 -14.11
CA PHE A 371 13.05 9.26 -14.95
C PHE A 371 14.17 10.29 -14.97
N TYR A 372 14.76 10.45 -16.15
CA TYR A 372 15.86 11.36 -16.39
C TYR A 372 15.36 12.57 -17.18
N LEU A 373 15.60 13.77 -16.64
CA LEU A 373 15.22 15.06 -17.23
C LEU A 373 16.48 15.90 -17.45
N THR A 374 16.69 16.34 -18.70
CA THR A 374 17.81 17.21 -19.08
C THR A 374 17.32 18.48 -19.77
N ASP A 375 18.22 19.43 -20.01
CA ASP A 375 17.98 20.65 -20.78
C ASP A 375 19.21 20.95 -21.65
N TYR A 376 19.44 22.19 -22.10
CA TYR A 376 20.58 22.58 -22.93
C TYR A 376 21.94 22.20 -22.32
N HIS A 377 22.80 21.54 -23.11
CA HIS A 377 24.16 21.14 -22.76
C HIS A 377 25.02 22.30 -22.24
N SER A 378 24.79 23.50 -22.75
CA SER A 378 25.54 24.70 -22.33
C SER A 378 25.26 25.16 -20.89
N LEU A 379 24.18 24.69 -20.25
CA LEU A 379 23.86 25.03 -18.86
C LEU A 379 24.77 24.28 -17.87
N ASN A 380 25.10 23.02 -18.17
CA ASN A 380 26.06 22.24 -17.38
C ASN A 380 26.84 21.22 -18.23
N PRO A 381 27.91 21.65 -18.95
CA PRO A 381 28.64 20.76 -19.86
C PRO A 381 29.26 19.54 -19.18
N GLU A 382 29.90 19.73 -18.02
CA GLU A 382 30.54 18.64 -17.26
C GLU A 382 29.49 17.67 -16.68
N GLY A 383 28.36 18.20 -16.19
CA GLY A 383 27.22 17.40 -15.76
C GLY A 383 26.64 16.57 -16.89
N HIS A 384 26.44 17.16 -18.08
CA HIS A 384 25.94 16.45 -19.24
C HIS A 384 26.83 15.28 -19.68
N GLU A 385 28.15 15.44 -19.68
CA GLU A 385 29.05 14.33 -20.00
C GLU A 385 28.90 13.18 -19.01
N ASN A 386 28.84 13.50 -17.71
CA ASN A 386 28.62 12.51 -16.65
C ASN A 386 27.24 11.84 -16.74
N MET A 387 26.22 12.62 -17.07
CA MET A 387 24.87 12.14 -17.22
C MET A 387 24.72 11.23 -18.46
N ASN A 388 25.33 11.59 -19.59
CA ASN A 388 25.41 10.72 -20.77
C ASN A 388 26.16 9.42 -20.45
N GLU A 389 27.23 9.47 -19.63
CA GLU A 389 27.90 8.26 -19.17
C GLU A 389 26.92 7.33 -18.42
N LEU A 390 26.11 7.86 -17.50
CA LEU A 390 25.13 7.08 -16.72
C LEU A 390 24.19 6.28 -17.64
N ILE A 391 23.59 6.93 -18.64
CA ILE A 391 22.51 6.38 -19.48
C ILE A 391 22.98 5.68 -20.76
N ALA A 392 24.21 5.91 -21.22
CA ALA A 392 24.75 5.34 -22.46
C ALA A 392 24.62 3.81 -22.59
N PRO A 393 24.80 2.99 -21.53
CA PRO A 393 24.61 1.54 -21.64
C PRO A 393 23.20 1.09 -22.03
N TRP A 394 22.19 1.95 -21.85
CA TRP A 394 20.80 1.69 -22.24
C TRP A 394 20.48 2.23 -23.64
N GLY A 395 21.47 2.77 -24.33
CA GLY A 395 21.36 3.21 -25.72
C GLY A 395 20.91 4.66 -25.90
N PHE A 396 20.87 5.46 -24.84
CA PHE A 396 20.55 6.89 -24.90
C PHE A 396 21.82 7.75 -25.06
N ASP A 397 21.68 8.85 -25.77
CA ASP A 397 22.70 9.89 -25.90
C ASP A 397 22.01 11.26 -26.09
N ILE A 398 22.26 12.20 -25.19
CA ILE A 398 21.83 13.60 -25.35
C ILE A 398 22.91 14.31 -26.17
N SER A 399 22.52 14.94 -27.29
CA SER A 399 23.49 15.49 -28.24
C SER A 399 24.43 16.52 -27.59
N GLY A 400 25.75 16.33 -27.69
CA GLY A 400 26.74 17.31 -27.21
C GLY A 400 26.88 18.56 -28.09
N GLU A 401 26.19 18.63 -29.23
CA GLU A 401 26.05 19.85 -30.02
C GLU A 401 24.79 20.59 -29.58
N TYR A 402 24.82 21.92 -29.45
CA TYR A 402 23.64 22.71 -29.11
C TYR A 402 22.54 22.48 -30.15
N THR A 403 21.56 21.64 -29.80
CA THR A 403 20.34 21.45 -30.59
C THR A 403 19.18 22.04 -29.81
N ASP A 404 18.78 23.25 -30.19
CA ASP A 404 17.59 23.87 -29.62
C ASP A 404 16.35 23.18 -30.18
N MET A 405 15.69 22.40 -29.34
CA MET A 405 14.43 21.73 -29.68
C MET A 405 13.28 22.76 -29.84
N GLY A 406 13.40 23.94 -29.23
CA GLY A 406 12.41 25.01 -29.29
C GLY A 406 11.11 24.69 -28.54
N ILE A 407 10.10 25.51 -28.75
CA ILE A 407 8.78 25.38 -28.11
C ILE A 407 7.77 24.84 -29.14
N PHE A 408 7.07 23.76 -28.81
CA PHE A 408 6.05 23.18 -29.66
C PHE A 408 5.07 22.29 -28.90
N THR A 409 3.86 22.15 -29.45
CA THR A 409 2.93 21.08 -29.10
C THR A 409 3.01 19.98 -30.16
N THR A 410 3.00 18.71 -29.75
CA THR A 410 3.02 17.56 -30.66
C THR A 410 2.01 16.49 -30.27
N THR A 411 1.55 15.76 -31.29
CA THR A 411 0.79 14.51 -31.18
C THR A 411 1.50 13.37 -31.92
N ASP A 412 2.77 13.59 -32.30
CA ASP A 412 3.61 12.62 -33.00
C ASP A 412 4.19 11.65 -31.97
N PHE A 413 3.44 10.59 -31.71
CA PHE A 413 3.71 9.62 -30.67
C PHE A 413 3.93 8.23 -31.25
N ASP A 414 4.87 7.49 -30.67
CA ASP A 414 4.96 6.03 -30.86
C ASP A 414 4.12 5.34 -29.79
N GLU A 415 3.34 4.31 -30.16
CA GLU A 415 2.41 3.63 -29.25
C GLU A 415 3.13 3.10 -27.99
N HIS A 416 2.75 3.63 -26.82
CA HIS A 416 3.38 3.32 -25.55
C HIS A 416 2.40 3.51 -24.38
N PRO A 417 2.44 2.67 -23.32
CA PRO A 417 1.51 2.77 -22.19
C PRO A 417 1.49 4.13 -21.47
N THR A 418 2.57 4.91 -21.55
CA THR A 418 2.61 6.25 -20.92
C THR A 418 1.72 7.28 -21.62
N LEU A 419 1.19 6.96 -22.81
CA LEU A 419 0.37 7.84 -23.63
C LEU A 419 -1.14 7.65 -23.40
N GLU A 420 -1.52 6.87 -22.39
CA GLU A 420 -2.92 6.70 -22.00
C GLU A 420 -3.60 8.05 -21.73
N ASN A 421 -4.72 8.30 -22.42
CA ASN A 421 -5.48 9.56 -22.39
C ASN A 421 -4.69 10.83 -22.76
N ILE A 422 -3.66 10.71 -23.59
CA ILE A 422 -2.89 11.87 -24.07
C ILE A 422 -3.34 12.24 -25.48
N GLY A 423 -3.91 13.44 -25.61
CA GLY A 423 -4.24 14.09 -26.88
C GLY A 423 -3.12 14.94 -27.45
N GLY A 424 -2.21 15.45 -26.61
CA GLY A 424 -1.03 16.21 -27.01
C GLY A 424 -0.06 16.48 -25.87
N THR A 425 1.19 16.81 -26.19
CA THR A 425 2.20 17.23 -25.20
C THR A 425 2.84 18.54 -25.64
N TYR A 426 3.13 19.40 -24.66
CA TYR A 426 3.76 20.70 -24.86
C TYR A 426 5.22 20.64 -24.42
N MET A 427 6.16 20.78 -25.34
CA MET A 427 7.60 20.86 -25.05
C MET A 427 8.07 22.32 -25.05
N ALA A 428 9.02 22.66 -24.19
CA ALA A 428 9.37 24.04 -23.85
C ALA A 428 10.88 24.35 -23.89
N GLY A 429 11.63 23.72 -24.77
CA GLY A 429 13.08 23.90 -24.90
C GLY A 429 13.80 22.57 -24.96
N GLY A 430 14.99 22.49 -24.36
CA GLY A 430 15.76 21.25 -24.26
C GLY A 430 16.50 20.84 -25.54
N GLU A 431 16.95 19.59 -25.53
CA GLU A 431 17.73 18.95 -26.59
C GLU A 431 17.03 17.70 -27.13
N TRP A 432 17.46 17.22 -28.29
CA TRP A 432 16.93 15.97 -28.84
C TRP A 432 17.63 14.76 -28.22
N VAL A 433 16.88 13.67 -28.00
CA VAL A 433 17.40 12.41 -27.50
C VAL A 433 17.78 11.51 -28.67
N ASN A 434 19.06 11.14 -28.77
CA ASN A 434 19.51 10.11 -29.69
C ASN A 434 19.36 8.73 -29.05
N ILE A 435 18.90 7.76 -29.84
CA ILE A 435 18.68 6.38 -29.38
C ILE A 435 19.41 5.36 -30.24
N THR A 436 19.86 4.29 -29.59
CA THR A 436 20.49 3.11 -30.20
C THR A 436 20.09 1.84 -29.44
N GLY A 437 20.35 0.66 -30.01
CA GLY A 437 20.14 -0.60 -29.31
C GLY A 437 18.67 -0.86 -28.95
N GLY A 438 18.39 -1.08 -27.67
CA GLY A 438 17.06 -1.41 -27.14
C GLY A 438 16.22 -0.20 -26.72
N ALA A 439 16.73 1.03 -26.85
CA ALA A 439 15.95 2.24 -26.61
C ALA A 439 14.98 2.51 -27.76
N TYR A 440 13.83 3.12 -27.44
CA TYR A 440 12.76 3.44 -28.38
C TYR A 440 12.20 4.85 -28.11
N SER A 441 11.66 5.49 -29.14
CA SER A 441 11.00 6.81 -29.02
C SER A 441 9.61 6.69 -28.41
N ILE A 442 9.17 7.76 -27.74
CA ILE A 442 7.81 7.91 -27.19
C ILE A 442 7.17 9.19 -27.72
N ILE A 443 7.84 10.34 -27.55
CA ILE A 443 7.37 11.65 -28.03
C ILE A 443 8.34 12.18 -29.09
N ARG A 444 7.81 12.62 -30.24
CA ARG A 444 8.59 13.05 -31.40
C ARG A 444 8.16 14.42 -31.92
N GLN A 445 9.01 14.96 -32.77
CA GLN A 445 8.71 16.08 -33.67
C GLN A 445 9.27 15.75 -35.05
N GLY A 446 8.51 14.98 -35.84
CA GLY A 446 8.98 14.44 -37.10
C GLY A 446 10.13 13.44 -36.88
N PRO A 447 11.31 13.63 -37.52
CA PRO A 447 12.41 12.67 -37.37
C PRO A 447 13.05 12.70 -35.98
N ASN A 448 12.89 13.79 -35.22
CA ASN A 448 13.58 14.01 -33.95
C ASN A 448 12.76 13.47 -32.76
N ILE A 449 13.44 13.11 -31.68
CA ILE A 449 12.86 12.46 -30.51
C ILE A 449 13.05 13.36 -29.28
N ALA A 450 11.95 13.74 -28.65
CA ALA A 450 11.95 14.58 -27.46
C ALA A 450 11.99 13.74 -26.17
N VAL A 451 11.29 12.61 -26.17
CA VAL A 451 11.25 11.67 -25.04
C VAL A 451 11.41 10.24 -25.54
N ALA A 452 12.26 9.47 -24.88
CA ALA A 452 12.58 8.09 -25.22
C ALA A 452 12.52 7.17 -23.99
N GLY A 453 12.30 5.87 -24.21
CA GLY A 453 12.21 4.86 -23.17
C GLY A 453 13.08 3.63 -23.46
N CYS A 454 13.34 2.83 -22.43
CA CYS A 454 13.99 1.53 -22.52
C CYS A 454 13.58 0.64 -21.33
N GLU A 455 13.44 -0.66 -21.57
CA GLU A 455 13.29 -1.66 -20.52
C GLU A 455 14.65 -2.31 -20.22
N VAL A 456 15.00 -2.42 -18.94
CA VAL A 456 16.35 -2.77 -18.48
C VAL A 456 16.26 -3.79 -17.34
N GLY A 457 16.52 -5.06 -17.65
CA GLY A 457 16.36 -6.13 -16.66
C GLY A 457 14.90 -6.22 -16.23
N TYR A 458 14.63 -5.99 -14.94
CA TYR A 458 13.28 -5.86 -14.41
C TYR A 458 12.80 -4.41 -14.29
N GLY A 459 13.66 -3.41 -14.49
CA GLY A 459 13.30 -2.00 -14.37
C GLY A 459 13.18 -1.29 -15.71
N ARG A 460 13.01 0.04 -15.64
CA ARG A 460 12.62 0.87 -16.78
C ARG A 460 13.27 2.25 -16.71
N VAL A 461 13.55 2.84 -17.87
CA VAL A 461 14.17 4.17 -17.97
C VAL A 461 13.39 5.01 -18.96
N ILE A 462 13.07 6.25 -18.59
CA ILE A 462 12.62 7.30 -19.51
C ILE A 462 13.62 8.45 -19.47
N VAL A 463 14.00 8.94 -20.65
CA VAL A 463 14.87 10.09 -20.86
C VAL A 463 14.07 11.16 -21.60
N SER A 464 13.89 12.32 -20.96
CA SER A 464 13.38 13.52 -21.62
C SER A 464 14.54 14.46 -21.91
N GLY A 465 14.59 14.95 -23.15
CA GLY A 465 15.49 16.01 -23.57
C GLY A 465 15.15 17.40 -23.01
N ASP A 466 13.99 17.53 -22.37
CA ASP A 466 13.49 18.78 -21.77
C ASP A 466 13.05 18.56 -20.32
N ILE A 467 13.48 19.47 -19.45
CA ILE A 467 13.17 19.53 -18.03
C ILE A 467 11.96 20.44 -17.74
N ASN A 468 11.67 21.38 -18.66
CA ASN A 468 10.71 22.46 -18.50
C ASN A 468 9.27 22.02 -18.68
N PHE A 469 9.00 21.03 -19.52
CA PHE A 469 7.62 20.63 -19.82
C PHE A 469 6.83 20.13 -18.60
N LEU A 470 7.52 19.64 -17.56
CA LEU A 470 6.92 19.23 -16.28
C LEU A 470 7.10 20.27 -15.16
N ASP A 471 7.65 21.45 -15.46
CA ASP A 471 7.83 22.50 -14.47
C ASP A 471 6.51 23.22 -14.14
N TYR A 472 6.54 24.02 -13.07
CA TYR A 472 5.42 24.80 -12.56
C TYR A 472 4.67 25.62 -13.63
N ASN A 473 5.36 26.10 -14.67
CA ASN A 473 4.75 26.94 -15.70
C ASN A 473 4.11 26.14 -16.85
N ASN A 474 4.55 24.89 -17.06
CA ASN A 474 4.21 24.13 -18.25
C ASN A 474 3.52 22.79 -17.98
N ILE A 475 3.51 22.31 -16.73
CA ILE A 475 2.88 21.03 -16.41
C ILE A 475 1.38 21.00 -16.74
N ASP A 476 0.69 22.14 -16.65
CA ASP A 476 -0.73 22.27 -16.99
C ASP A 476 -0.99 22.61 -18.47
N ASN A 477 0.06 22.67 -19.31
CA ASN A 477 -0.09 22.82 -20.75
C ASN A 477 -0.35 21.46 -21.40
N ASP A 478 -1.32 21.43 -22.33
CA ASP A 478 -1.81 20.20 -22.98
C ASP A 478 -2.04 19.08 -21.94
N ASP A 479 -1.56 17.85 -22.17
CA ASP A 479 -1.73 16.73 -21.26
C ASP A 479 -0.42 16.37 -20.50
N ASN A 480 0.51 17.34 -20.35
CA ASN A 480 1.80 17.11 -19.70
C ASN A 480 1.67 16.54 -18.28
N ARG A 481 0.71 17.04 -17.50
CA ARG A 481 0.42 16.55 -16.15
C ARG A 481 0.01 15.08 -16.14
N ILE A 482 -0.79 14.65 -17.12
CA ILE A 482 -1.23 13.25 -17.28
C ILE A 482 -0.03 12.38 -17.68
N PHE A 483 0.79 12.84 -18.64
CA PHE A 483 2.04 12.17 -19.01
C PHE A 483 2.95 11.94 -17.80
N ALA A 484 3.05 12.94 -16.92
CA ALA A 484 3.90 12.88 -15.74
C ALA A 484 3.50 11.73 -14.80
N VAL A 485 2.20 11.54 -14.52
CA VAL A 485 1.71 10.43 -13.69
C VAL A 485 1.80 9.09 -14.42
N ASN A 486 1.41 9.04 -15.70
CA ASN A 486 1.51 7.81 -16.48
C ASN A 486 2.96 7.29 -16.57
N THR A 487 3.92 8.20 -16.66
CA THR A 487 5.35 7.89 -16.61
C THR A 487 5.73 7.23 -15.29
N ILE A 488 5.33 7.80 -14.15
CA ILE A 488 5.63 7.20 -12.84
C ILE A 488 4.89 5.87 -12.64
N ASN A 489 3.65 5.74 -13.10
CA ASN A 489 2.90 4.48 -13.10
C ASN A 489 3.66 3.39 -13.88
N TRP A 490 4.14 3.69 -15.09
CA TRP A 490 4.90 2.73 -15.90
C TRP A 490 6.27 2.41 -15.29
N LEU A 491 7.03 3.42 -14.85
CA LEU A 491 8.36 3.26 -14.25
C LEU A 491 8.33 2.45 -12.96
N SER A 492 7.33 2.65 -12.11
CA SER A 492 7.18 1.90 -10.83
C SER A 492 6.67 0.47 -11.00
N SER A 493 6.24 0.09 -12.20
CA SER A 493 5.61 -1.21 -12.45
C SER A 493 6.55 -2.19 -13.18
N GLY A 494 7.86 -2.02 -13.05
CA GLY A 494 8.85 -2.90 -13.69
C GLY A 494 8.77 -4.36 -13.20
N THR A 495 8.53 -4.55 -11.90
CA THR A 495 8.37 -5.87 -11.26
C THR A 495 6.91 -6.25 -11.00
N ALA A 496 5.96 -5.52 -11.59
CA ALA A 496 4.54 -5.76 -11.36
C ALA A 496 4.07 -6.99 -12.15
N ASP A 497 3.48 -7.96 -11.44
CA ASP A 497 2.87 -9.16 -12.04
C ASP A 497 1.33 -9.07 -12.12
N VAL A 498 0.76 -7.92 -11.76
CA VAL A 498 -0.69 -7.65 -11.80
C VAL A 498 -1.00 -6.55 -12.79
N LEU A 499 -1.92 -6.81 -13.70
CA LEU A 499 -2.49 -5.81 -14.62
C LEU A 499 -3.91 -5.45 -14.18
N VAL A 500 -4.19 -4.16 -14.06
CA VAL A 500 -5.48 -3.64 -13.60
C VAL A 500 -6.11 -2.76 -14.66
N TYR A 501 -7.39 -3.00 -14.93
CA TYR A 501 -8.30 -2.06 -15.58
C TYR A 501 -9.39 -1.67 -14.61
N THR A 502 -9.57 -0.37 -14.43
CA THR A 502 -10.75 0.22 -13.80
C THR A 502 -11.15 1.45 -14.61
N ASP A 503 -12.45 1.64 -14.81
CA ASP A 503 -12.96 2.86 -15.41
C ASP A 503 -14.00 3.55 -14.51
N GLY A 504 -14.03 4.88 -14.61
CA GLY A 504 -14.80 5.77 -13.75
C GLY A 504 -15.65 6.68 -14.61
N GLY A 505 -16.85 6.22 -14.97
CA GLY A 505 -17.71 6.91 -15.93
C GLY A 505 -18.30 8.25 -15.47
N SER A 506 -17.98 8.77 -14.28
CA SER A 506 -18.50 10.07 -13.82
C SER A 506 -17.58 10.79 -12.82
N LEU A 507 -17.63 12.14 -12.83
CA LEU A 507 -16.98 13.04 -11.86
C LEU A 507 -17.41 12.83 -10.39
N ILE A 508 -18.34 11.90 -10.13
CA ILE A 508 -19.00 11.66 -8.83
C ILE A 508 -18.94 10.15 -8.47
N GLY A 509 -18.20 9.32 -9.21
CA GLY A 509 -18.09 7.89 -8.94
C GLY A 509 -16.95 7.52 -7.97
N PRO A 510 -17.01 6.33 -7.34
CA PRO A 510 -15.97 5.78 -6.46
C PRO A 510 -14.58 5.80 -7.11
N ASP A 511 -14.56 5.48 -8.41
CA ASP A 511 -13.34 5.30 -9.20
C ASP A 511 -12.92 6.58 -9.95
N PHE A 512 -13.39 7.76 -9.54
CA PHE A 512 -13.00 9.02 -10.21
C PHE A 512 -11.48 9.24 -10.18
N ASN A 513 -10.83 8.90 -9.06
CA ASN A 513 -9.37 8.77 -8.99
C ASN A 513 -9.01 7.29 -8.96
N TYR A 514 -8.66 6.74 -10.13
CA TYR A 514 -8.36 5.32 -10.31
C TYR A 514 -7.29 4.79 -9.35
N TYR A 515 -6.32 5.64 -8.97
CA TYR A 515 -5.22 5.29 -8.07
C TYR A 515 -5.63 5.25 -6.59
N ARG A 516 -6.84 5.73 -6.27
CA ARG A 516 -7.49 5.65 -4.95
C ARG A 516 -8.79 4.82 -4.98
N SER A 517 -9.04 4.07 -6.07
CA SER A 517 -10.13 3.10 -6.15
C SER A 517 -9.97 2.01 -5.08
N SER A 518 -11.06 1.32 -4.73
CA SER A 518 -11.02 0.21 -3.78
C SER A 518 -10.08 -0.92 -4.24
N ILE A 519 -9.94 -1.14 -5.55
CA ILE A 519 -8.97 -2.09 -6.13
C ILE A 519 -7.53 -1.63 -5.87
N ALA A 520 -7.22 -0.37 -6.20
CA ALA A 520 -5.88 0.19 -6.00
C ALA A 520 -5.49 0.14 -4.51
N ASN A 521 -6.40 0.53 -3.65
CA ASN A 521 -6.22 0.54 -2.20
C ASN A 521 -6.02 -0.88 -1.64
N ALA A 522 -6.77 -1.88 -2.14
CA ALA A 522 -6.60 -3.28 -1.78
C ALA A 522 -5.22 -3.82 -2.18
N LEU A 523 -4.77 -3.56 -3.42
CA LEU A 523 -3.44 -3.95 -3.90
C LEU A 523 -2.33 -3.30 -3.08
N ASN A 524 -2.45 -1.99 -2.84
CA ASN A 524 -1.52 -1.24 -2.00
C ASN A 524 -1.46 -1.80 -0.57
N GLY A 525 -2.62 -2.10 0.04
CA GLY A 525 -2.69 -2.67 1.38
C GLY A 525 -2.16 -4.09 1.49
N LEU A 526 -2.22 -4.87 0.42
CA LEU A 526 -1.62 -6.20 0.33
C LEU A 526 -0.11 -6.17 -0.03
N GLY A 527 0.44 -4.99 -0.33
CA GLY A 527 1.82 -4.82 -0.78
C GLY A 527 2.11 -5.47 -2.13
N ILE A 528 1.13 -5.47 -3.04
CA ILE A 528 1.24 -6.06 -4.38
C ILE A 528 1.55 -4.94 -5.38
N SER A 529 2.65 -5.07 -6.12
CA SER A 529 2.97 -4.17 -7.23
C SER A 529 2.07 -4.47 -8.44
N PHE A 530 1.49 -3.42 -9.04
CA PHE A 530 0.58 -3.54 -10.18
C PHE A 530 0.79 -2.44 -11.21
N PHE A 531 0.51 -2.73 -12.48
CA PHE A 531 0.35 -1.74 -13.54
C PHE A 531 -1.13 -1.44 -13.76
N MET A 532 -1.50 -0.16 -13.70
CA MET A 532 -2.88 0.29 -13.80
C MET A 532 -3.14 0.98 -15.14
N THR A 533 -4.31 0.71 -15.70
CA THR A 533 -4.87 1.35 -16.90
C THR A 533 -6.33 1.70 -16.66
N ASN A 534 -6.84 2.65 -17.43
CA ASN A 534 -8.22 3.13 -17.39
C ASN A 534 -8.81 3.36 -18.80
N ASP A 535 -8.02 3.17 -19.86
CA ASP A 535 -8.48 3.06 -21.24
C ASP A 535 -8.29 1.61 -21.74
N VAL A 536 -9.36 1.03 -22.27
CA VAL A 536 -9.38 -0.39 -22.68
C VAL A 536 -8.39 -0.70 -23.81
N ASN A 537 -8.04 0.27 -24.66
CA ASN A 537 -7.06 0.08 -25.71
C ASN A 537 -5.66 -0.06 -25.11
N TYR A 538 -5.33 0.76 -24.12
CA TYR A 538 -4.06 0.68 -23.40
C TYR A 538 -3.97 -0.52 -22.46
N PHE A 539 -5.10 -0.95 -21.89
CA PHE A 539 -5.19 -2.26 -21.23
C PHE A 539 -4.91 -3.40 -22.21
N ASN A 540 -5.55 -3.41 -23.39
CA ASN A 540 -5.33 -4.43 -24.40
C ASN A 540 -3.88 -4.44 -24.93
N LEU A 541 -3.25 -3.26 -25.05
CA LEU A 541 -1.84 -3.10 -25.37
C LEU A 541 -0.97 -3.74 -24.28
N SER A 542 -1.22 -3.42 -23.00
CA SER A 542 -0.44 -3.92 -21.87
C SER A 542 -0.63 -5.42 -21.64
N LEU A 543 -1.84 -5.93 -21.87
CA LEU A 543 -2.13 -7.37 -21.92
C LEU A 543 -1.40 -8.06 -23.08
N ALA A 544 -1.06 -7.33 -24.17
CA ALA A 544 -0.32 -7.85 -25.31
C ALA A 544 1.17 -8.02 -25.05
N THR A 545 1.74 -7.02 -24.38
CA THR A 545 3.18 -6.80 -24.31
C THR A 545 3.77 -7.28 -22.99
N GLY A 546 2.96 -7.36 -21.93
CA GLY A 546 3.37 -7.85 -20.62
C GLY A 546 3.09 -9.35 -20.41
N SER A 547 3.65 -9.88 -19.34
CA SER A 547 3.30 -11.19 -18.76
C SER A 547 2.76 -10.94 -17.37
N TRP A 548 1.61 -11.53 -17.05
CA TRP A 548 0.86 -11.22 -15.83
C TRP A 548 0.50 -12.52 -15.11
N SER A 549 0.58 -12.51 -13.78
CA SER A 549 0.11 -13.60 -12.93
C SER A 549 -1.37 -13.45 -12.61
N LEU A 550 -1.82 -12.20 -12.43
CA LEU A 550 -3.22 -11.85 -12.18
C LEU A 550 -3.63 -10.68 -13.09
N VAL A 551 -4.79 -10.81 -13.69
CA VAL A 551 -5.46 -9.73 -14.41
C VAL A 551 -6.73 -9.36 -13.65
N ILE A 552 -6.90 -8.08 -13.35
CA ILE A 552 -8.10 -7.53 -12.73
C ILE A 552 -8.76 -6.61 -13.75
N TYR A 553 -10.01 -6.91 -14.09
CA TYR A 553 -10.77 -6.16 -15.07
C TYR A 553 -12.12 -5.76 -14.46
N ASP A 554 -12.23 -4.52 -14.03
CA ASP A 554 -13.44 -3.95 -13.47
C ASP A 554 -13.95 -2.82 -14.39
N ALA A 555 -14.85 -3.17 -15.30
CA ALA A 555 -15.36 -2.23 -16.28
C ALA A 555 -16.75 -1.72 -15.89
N ASN A 556 -16.84 -0.49 -15.41
CA ASN A 556 -18.06 0.28 -15.15
C ASN A 556 -18.62 0.98 -16.40
N ALA A 557 -17.97 0.82 -17.57
CA ALA A 557 -18.48 1.20 -18.88
C ALA A 557 -18.45 0.05 -19.90
N MET A 558 -19.19 0.21 -21.00
CA MET A 558 -19.17 -0.73 -22.12
C MET A 558 -17.90 -0.52 -22.95
N SER A 559 -16.93 -1.43 -22.83
CA SER A 559 -15.64 -1.36 -23.51
C SER A 559 -15.35 -2.60 -24.39
N GLN A 560 -14.31 -2.52 -25.24
CA GLN A 560 -13.94 -3.56 -26.22
C GLN A 560 -12.70 -4.33 -25.79
N LEU A 561 -12.85 -5.17 -24.77
CA LEU A 561 -11.80 -6.05 -24.28
C LEU A 561 -11.47 -7.18 -25.26
N ASN A 562 -10.18 -7.53 -25.37
CA ASN A 562 -9.72 -8.67 -26.16
C ASN A 562 -9.88 -9.99 -25.38
N TYR A 563 -11.06 -10.61 -25.51
CA TYR A 563 -11.39 -11.86 -24.82
C TYR A 563 -10.50 -13.05 -25.20
N ASP A 564 -10.02 -13.14 -26.44
CA ASP A 564 -9.16 -14.26 -26.88
C ASP A 564 -7.84 -14.27 -26.11
N ARG A 565 -7.30 -13.09 -25.78
CA ARG A 565 -6.09 -12.98 -24.96
C ARG A 565 -6.34 -13.37 -23.50
N LEU A 566 -7.50 -13.06 -22.94
CA LEU A 566 -7.84 -13.50 -21.59
C LEU A 566 -8.00 -15.02 -21.51
N VAL A 567 -8.57 -15.65 -22.54
CA VAL A 567 -8.59 -17.12 -22.64
C VAL A 567 -7.16 -17.67 -22.67
N GLN A 568 -6.28 -17.12 -23.52
CA GLN A 568 -4.88 -17.54 -23.58
C GLN A 568 -4.13 -17.35 -22.25
N HIS A 569 -4.39 -16.25 -21.55
CA HIS A 569 -3.85 -15.97 -20.22
C HIS A 569 -4.25 -17.04 -19.21
N LEU A 570 -5.55 -17.37 -19.14
CA LEU A 570 -6.06 -18.42 -18.24
C LEU A 570 -5.53 -19.81 -18.62
N GLU A 571 -5.49 -20.16 -19.90
CA GLU A 571 -4.90 -21.41 -20.39
C GLU A 571 -3.41 -21.51 -20.06
N GLY A 572 -2.71 -20.39 -20.00
CA GLY A 572 -1.31 -20.26 -19.58
C GLY A 572 -1.08 -20.39 -18.07
N GLY A 573 -2.13 -20.54 -17.26
CA GLY A 573 -2.05 -20.61 -15.80
C GLY A 573 -2.32 -19.28 -15.09
N GLY A 574 -2.53 -18.20 -15.83
CA GLY A 574 -2.88 -16.89 -15.29
C GLY A 574 -4.22 -16.89 -14.56
N LYS A 575 -4.42 -15.90 -13.69
CA LYS A 575 -5.62 -15.73 -12.87
C LYS A 575 -6.40 -14.47 -13.29
N LEU A 576 -7.70 -14.43 -13.01
CA LEU A 576 -8.61 -13.36 -13.44
C LEU A 576 -9.60 -12.96 -12.34
N ILE A 577 -9.71 -11.67 -12.04
CA ILE A 577 -10.87 -11.10 -11.35
C ILE A 577 -11.58 -10.21 -12.37
N MET A 578 -12.88 -10.44 -12.60
CA MET A 578 -13.58 -9.78 -13.69
C MET A 578 -15.00 -9.33 -13.33
N ARG A 579 -15.30 -8.11 -13.75
CA ARG A 579 -16.64 -7.53 -13.81
C ARG A 579 -16.77 -6.84 -15.18
N ASP A 580 -17.83 -7.14 -15.92
CA ASP A 580 -18.07 -6.57 -17.26
C ASP A 580 -19.57 -6.44 -17.56
N PHE A 581 -20.04 -5.26 -18.00
CA PHE A 581 -21.43 -5.06 -18.46
C PHE A 581 -21.83 -5.95 -19.64
N ARG A 582 -20.85 -6.54 -20.31
CA ARG A 582 -21.04 -7.45 -21.44
C ARG A 582 -21.29 -8.90 -21.01
N PHE A 583 -21.26 -9.21 -19.71
CA PHE A 583 -21.68 -10.51 -19.18
C PHE A 583 -23.10 -10.90 -19.62
N ARG A 584 -23.96 -9.93 -19.98
CA ARG A 584 -25.34 -10.19 -20.46
C ARG A 584 -25.42 -10.78 -21.86
N PHE A 585 -24.30 -10.78 -22.60
CA PHE A 585 -24.26 -11.27 -23.98
C PHE A 585 -24.02 -12.78 -24.02
N THR A 586 -24.66 -13.40 -25.00
CA THR A 586 -24.55 -14.84 -25.25
C THR A 586 -23.51 -15.15 -26.33
N GLY A 587 -23.00 -16.39 -26.34
CA GLY A 587 -22.07 -16.90 -27.33
C GLY A 587 -20.65 -16.32 -27.25
N VAL A 588 -20.27 -15.74 -26.10
CA VAL A 588 -18.92 -15.22 -25.87
C VAL A 588 -18.04 -16.35 -25.35
N PRO A 589 -16.95 -16.74 -26.06
CA PRO A 589 -16.12 -17.87 -25.67
C PRO A 589 -15.54 -17.79 -24.25
N LEU A 590 -15.15 -16.58 -23.82
CA LEU A 590 -14.58 -16.36 -22.49
C LEU A 590 -15.58 -16.71 -21.36
N TRP A 591 -16.86 -16.34 -21.47
CA TRP A 591 -17.89 -16.67 -20.47
C TRP A 591 -17.99 -18.18 -20.27
N ASN A 592 -18.01 -18.93 -21.38
CA ASN A 592 -18.11 -20.38 -21.34
C ASN A 592 -16.88 -21.02 -20.68
N TYR A 593 -15.70 -20.46 -20.93
CA TYR A 593 -14.46 -20.91 -20.32
C TYR A 593 -14.46 -20.71 -18.80
N ILE A 594 -14.87 -19.52 -18.35
CA ILE A 594 -14.97 -19.19 -16.92
C ILE A 594 -16.26 -19.72 -16.27
N GLY A 595 -17.13 -20.37 -17.03
CA GLY A 595 -18.17 -21.28 -16.52
C GLY A 595 -19.57 -20.69 -16.38
N PHE A 596 -19.95 -19.74 -17.23
CA PHE A 596 -21.34 -19.30 -17.35
C PHE A 596 -21.69 -18.88 -18.78
N GLU A 597 -22.98 -18.70 -19.05
CA GLU A 597 -23.52 -18.06 -20.26
C GLU A 597 -24.28 -16.80 -19.86
N GLY A 598 -24.17 -15.74 -20.66
CA GLY A 598 -24.88 -14.50 -20.38
C GLY A 598 -26.40 -14.62 -20.47
N ASN A 599 -27.12 -13.91 -19.59
CA ASN A 599 -28.56 -13.70 -19.74
C ASN A 599 -28.81 -12.22 -20.04
N VAL A 600 -29.66 -11.94 -21.03
CA VAL A 600 -29.98 -10.57 -21.46
C VAL A 600 -30.70 -9.74 -20.40
N THR A 601 -31.09 -10.36 -19.28
CA THR A 601 -31.75 -9.69 -18.15
C THR A 601 -30.71 -9.08 -17.21
N THR A 602 -30.94 -7.82 -16.83
CA THR A 602 -30.10 -7.05 -15.92
C THR A 602 -30.96 -6.31 -14.90
N ILE A 603 -30.36 -5.91 -13.77
CA ILE A 603 -30.93 -4.94 -12.84
C ILE A 603 -30.30 -3.58 -13.14
N THR A 604 -31.11 -2.52 -13.16
CA THR A 604 -30.71 -1.14 -13.52
C THR A 604 -31.43 -0.11 -12.65
N ALA A 605 -31.93 -0.55 -11.49
CA ALA A 605 -32.79 0.25 -10.60
C ALA A 605 -32.14 0.42 -9.22
N GLY A 606 -30.83 0.19 -9.15
CA GLY A 606 -30.03 0.14 -7.95
C GLY A 606 -29.36 -1.23 -7.76
N PRO A 607 -28.15 -1.25 -7.16
CA PRO A 607 -27.45 -2.48 -6.80
C PRO A 607 -28.28 -3.38 -5.90
N PRO A 608 -28.37 -4.69 -6.19
CA PRO A 608 -29.09 -5.63 -5.33
C PRO A 608 -28.31 -5.93 -4.05
N THR A 609 -29.00 -6.33 -2.98
CA THR A 609 -28.32 -6.98 -1.86
C THR A 609 -27.71 -8.31 -2.30
N VAL A 610 -26.42 -8.52 -2.00
CA VAL A 610 -25.70 -9.75 -2.32
C VAL A 610 -25.61 -10.61 -1.06
N HIS A 611 -26.25 -11.78 -1.06
CA HIS A 611 -26.23 -12.73 0.05
C HIS A 611 -25.09 -13.73 -0.09
N LEU A 612 -24.31 -13.90 0.98
CA LEU A 612 -23.18 -14.82 1.01
C LEU A 612 -23.68 -16.24 1.25
N TRP A 613 -23.63 -17.10 0.24
CA TRP A 613 -24.07 -18.50 0.37
C TRP A 613 -23.02 -19.39 1.03
N THR A 614 -21.75 -18.99 0.93
CA THR A 614 -20.62 -19.70 1.56
C THR A 614 -19.76 -18.72 2.38
N PRO A 615 -20.27 -18.12 3.47
CA PRO A 615 -19.57 -17.06 4.21
C PRO A 615 -18.24 -17.51 4.84
N ALA A 616 -18.02 -18.82 5.03
CA ALA A 616 -16.75 -19.36 5.51
C ALA A 616 -15.69 -19.52 4.40
N HIS A 617 -16.02 -19.21 3.15
CA HIS A 617 -15.07 -19.26 2.05
C HIS A 617 -14.10 -18.08 2.15
N PRO A 618 -12.78 -18.28 1.92
CA PRO A 618 -11.76 -17.23 2.05
C PRO A 618 -12.04 -15.91 1.32
N VAL A 619 -12.75 -15.95 0.18
CA VAL A 619 -13.21 -14.75 -0.54
C VAL A 619 -14.05 -13.80 0.34
N PHE A 620 -14.60 -14.25 1.46
CA PHE A 620 -15.37 -13.42 2.39
C PHE A 620 -14.73 -13.25 3.76
N ASN A 621 -13.75 -14.08 4.12
CA ASN A 621 -13.24 -14.08 5.49
C ASN A 621 -11.73 -14.11 5.63
N LEU A 622 -10.97 -14.05 4.53
CA LEU A 622 -9.50 -13.96 4.56
C LEU A 622 -8.96 -13.07 3.42
N PRO A 623 -8.06 -12.13 3.72
CA PRO A 623 -7.54 -11.84 5.05
C PRO A 623 -8.53 -11.10 5.94
N VAL A 624 -9.48 -10.35 5.38
CA VAL A 624 -10.46 -9.58 6.15
C VAL A 624 -11.68 -10.44 6.47
N ASP A 625 -12.04 -10.55 7.74
CA ASP A 625 -13.29 -11.19 8.17
C ASP A 625 -14.47 -10.23 7.98
N TYR A 626 -15.21 -10.39 6.88
CA TYR A 626 -16.35 -9.52 6.56
C TYR A 626 -17.50 -9.60 7.58
N GLY A 627 -17.59 -10.63 8.42
CA GLY A 627 -18.50 -10.67 9.58
C GLY A 627 -20.03 -10.67 9.33
N ALA A 628 -20.53 -10.26 8.16
CA ALA A 628 -21.95 -10.14 7.83
C ALA A 628 -22.41 -11.21 6.81
N ALA A 629 -23.72 -11.46 6.79
CA ALA A 629 -24.33 -12.48 5.90
C ALA A 629 -24.64 -11.96 4.49
N ASN A 630 -24.52 -10.65 4.27
CA ASN A 630 -24.82 -10.00 3.00
C ASN A 630 -24.07 -8.68 2.87
N ILE A 631 -23.94 -8.23 1.63
CA ILE A 631 -23.33 -6.97 1.20
C ILE A 631 -24.43 -6.11 0.61
N SER A 632 -24.49 -4.83 0.97
CA SER A 632 -25.57 -3.93 0.54
C SER A 632 -25.05 -2.57 0.11
N SER A 633 -25.77 -1.92 -0.80
CA SER A 633 -25.44 -0.57 -1.23
C SER A 633 -26.69 0.32 -1.22
N SER A 634 -26.48 1.58 -0.88
CA SER A 634 -27.45 2.66 -1.07
C SER A 634 -27.11 3.56 -2.27
N SER A 635 -25.95 3.34 -2.89
CA SER A 635 -25.46 4.08 -4.06
C SER A 635 -26.07 3.51 -5.34
N ASP A 636 -26.24 4.35 -6.36
CA ASP A 636 -26.77 4.00 -7.68
C ASP A 636 -26.13 4.95 -8.69
N HIS A 637 -24.89 4.64 -9.04
CA HIS A 637 -24.01 5.43 -9.91
C HIS A 637 -24.06 4.95 -11.35
N PHE A 638 -24.37 3.68 -11.57
CA PHE A 638 -24.34 3.05 -12.87
C PHE A 638 -25.74 2.71 -13.40
N ASN A 639 -25.83 2.34 -14.67
CA ASN A 639 -27.11 2.01 -15.32
C ASN A 639 -27.32 0.49 -15.47
N THR A 640 -26.46 -0.33 -14.86
CA THR A 640 -26.49 -1.79 -14.95
C THR A 640 -25.80 -2.35 -13.71
N ASP A 641 -26.56 -2.61 -12.68
CA ASP A 641 -26.03 -2.85 -11.33
C ASP A 641 -25.86 -4.35 -11.08
N PHE A 642 -26.54 -5.17 -11.89
CA PHE A 642 -26.42 -6.62 -11.88
C PHE A 642 -26.73 -7.22 -13.26
N THR A 643 -26.04 -8.31 -13.60
CA THR A 643 -26.31 -9.12 -14.79
C THR A 643 -26.67 -10.54 -14.42
N HIS A 644 -27.82 -11.03 -14.88
CA HIS A 644 -28.15 -12.43 -14.72
C HIS A 644 -27.24 -13.29 -15.62
N VAL A 645 -26.86 -14.47 -15.14
CA VAL A 645 -26.08 -15.45 -15.91
C VAL A 645 -26.59 -16.86 -15.67
N VAL A 646 -26.47 -17.73 -16.66
CA VAL A 646 -26.75 -19.16 -16.53
C VAL A 646 -25.45 -19.87 -16.18
N LEU A 647 -25.35 -20.38 -14.95
CA LEU A 647 -24.15 -21.03 -14.45
C LEU A 647 -23.96 -22.42 -15.07
N PHE A 648 -22.72 -22.75 -15.45
CA PHE A 648 -22.35 -24.09 -15.91
C PHE A 648 -21.80 -24.95 -14.76
N ALA A 649 -21.78 -26.28 -14.98
CA ALA A 649 -21.32 -27.23 -13.98
C ALA A 649 -19.82 -27.15 -13.64
N ASN A 650 -19.03 -26.42 -14.44
CA ASN A 650 -17.59 -26.18 -14.21
C ASN A 650 -17.29 -24.92 -13.38
N ALA A 651 -18.31 -24.25 -12.84
CA ALA A 651 -18.16 -23.11 -11.95
C ALA A 651 -19.00 -23.27 -10.68
N THR A 652 -18.60 -22.55 -9.63
CA THR A 652 -19.26 -22.55 -8.32
C THR A 652 -19.71 -21.14 -7.98
N ALA A 653 -20.98 -20.96 -7.61
CA ALA A 653 -21.46 -19.68 -7.10
C ALA A 653 -21.24 -19.59 -5.59
N LEU A 654 -20.58 -18.53 -5.14
CA LEU A 654 -20.25 -18.28 -3.73
C LEU A 654 -21.28 -17.35 -3.05
N ALA A 655 -21.94 -16.51 -3.85
CA ALA A 655 -22.95 -15.57 -3.39
C ALA A 655 -24.01 -15.32 -4.49
N GLY A 656 -25.13 -14.74 -4.11
CA GLY A 656 -26.19 -14.35 -5.05
C GLY A 656 -27.23 -13.42 -4.47
N ILE A 657 -28.17 -12.97 -5.29
CA ILE A 657 -29.17 -11.94 -4.92
C ILE A 657 -30.42 -12.50 -4.22
N THR A 658 -30.34 -13.76 -3.78
CA THR A 658 -31.38 -14.48 -3.03
C THR A 658 -30.77 -15.09 -1.77
N LEU A 659 -31.57 -15.28 -0.71
CA LEU A 659 -31.08 -15.83 0.57
C LEU A 659 -30.46 -17.23 0.45
N THR A 660 -30.94 -18.01 -0.52
CA THR A 660 -30.44 -19.36 -0.84
C THR A 660 -30.13 -19.47 -2.32
N PRO A 661 -29.26 -20.40 -2.75
CA PRO A 661 -28.95 -20.62 -4.16
C PRO A 661 -30.21 -20.83 -5.02
N GLU A 662 -30.38 -19.98 -6.04
CA GLU A 662 -31.46 -20.05 -7.03
C GLU A 662 -30.90 -19.91 -8.46
N GLU A 663 -31.65 -20.45 -9.42
CA GLU A 663 -31.25 -20.43 -10.83
C GLU A 663 -31.12 -19.00 -11.36
N ASN A 664 -29.99 -18.69 -11.98
CA ASN A 664 -29.66 -17.39 -12.58
C ASN A 664 -29.57 -16.22 -11.58
N MET A 665 -29.38 -16.51 -10.29
CA MET A 665 -29.26 -15.49 -9.22
C MET A 665 -27.84 -15.35 -8.65
N SER A 666 -26.84 -15.97 -9.27
CA SER A 666 -25.43 -15.93 -8.83
C SER A 666 -24.83 -14.54 -9.00
N ALA A 667 -24.22 -14.02 -7.93
CA ALA A 667 -23.56 -12.72 -7.90
C ALA A 667 -22.04 -12.83 -7.97
N ILE A 668 -21.46 -13.82 -7.30
CA ILE A 668 -20.01 -14.08 -7.30
C ILE A 668 -19.81 -15.52 -7.75
N VAL A 669 -19.07 -15.69 -8.85
CA VAL A 669 -18.84 -16.98 -9.49
C VAL A 669 -17.34 -17.28 -9.50
N LEU A 670 -16.97 -18.44 -8.96
CA LEU A 670 -15.63 -19.01 -9.05
C LEU A 670 -15.58 -20.02 -10.22
N GLY A 671 -14.85 -19.65 -11.25
CA GLY A 671 -14.76 -20.33 -12.54
C GLY A 671 -13.38 -20.86 -12.88
N ALA A 672 -13.25 -21.47 -14.07
CA ALA A 672 -11.98 -21.93 -14.63
C ALA A 672 -11.12 -22.77 -13.65
N GLY A 673 -11.75 -23.70 -12.92
CA GLY A 673 -11.04 -24.54 -11.94
C GLY A 673 -10.49 -23.78 -10.73
N GLY A 674 -11.01 -22.59 -10.43
CA GLY A 674 -10.56 -21.74 -9.33
C GLY A 674 -9.62 -20.60 -9.74
N GLN A 675 -9.36 -20.42 -11.05
CA GLN A 675 -8.49 -19.36 -11.56
C GLN A 675 -9.21 -18.03 -11.84
N ALA A 676 -10.54 -18.03 -11.91
CA ALA A 676 -11.32 -16.84 -12.26
C ALA A 676 -12.41 -16.55 -11.23
N ILE A 677 -12.45 -15.32 -10.71
CA ILE A 677 -13.60 -14.79 -9.97
C ILE A 677 -14.35 -13.82 -10.88
N CYS A 678 -15.67 -13.98 -10.98
CA CYS A 678 -16.52 -13.12 -11.78
C CYS A 678 -17.64 -12.52 -10.94
N ASN A 679 -17.69 -11.19 -10.94
CA ASN A 679 -18.65 -10.41 -10.17
C ASN A 679 -19.72 -9.87 -11.10
N MET A 680 -20.93 -10.37 -10.92
CA MET A 680 -22.08 -10.05 -11.77
C MET A 680 -22.72 -8.71 -11.41
N PHE A 681 -22.20 -8.04 -10.39
CA PHE A 681 -22.63 -6.73 -9.91
C PHE A 681 -21.46 -5.75 -9.91
N ALA A 682 -21.78 -4.46 -9.90
CA ALA A 682 -20.79 -3.40 -9.83
C ALA A 682 -20.25 -3.27 -8.39
N ILE A 683 -19.18 -4.00 -8.05
CA ILE A 683 -18.60 -3.97 -6.70
C ILE A 683 -18.28 -2.55 -6.27
N SER A 684 -17.79 -1.69 -7.17
CA SER A 684 -17.47 -0.29 -6.85
C SER A 684 -18.63 0.49 -6.23
N GLU A 685 -19.90 0.11 -6.45
CA GLU A 685 -21.05 0.79 -5.84
C GLU A 685 -21.29 0.42 -4.38
N TYR A 686 -20.62 -0.59 -3.82
CA TYR A 686 -20.81 -1.06 -2.45
C TYR A 686 -19.85 -0.33 -1.50
N GLU A 687 -19.99 1.00 -1.43
CA GLU A 687 -19.17 1.89 -0.58
C GLU A 687 -19.65 1.96 0.88
N GLY A 688 -20.78 1.30 1.19
CA GLY A 688 -21.29 1.17 2.55
C GLY A 688 -20.41 0.26 3.42
N ASP A 689 -20.68 0.23 4.71
CA ASP A 689 -20.03 -0.63 5.70
C ASP A 689 -21.14 -1.45 6.38
N THR A 690 -21.48 -2.60 5.78
CA THR A 690 -22.65 -3.39 6.19
C THR A 690 -22.36 -4.17 7.49
N ASP A 691 -21.10 -4.48 7.79
CA ASP A 691 -20.68 -5.24 8.96
C ASP A 691 -20.15 -4.39 10.13
N ASP A 692 -20.08 -3.06 9.95
CA ASP A 692 -19.55 -2.08 10.91
C ASP A 692 -18.06 -2.32 11.22
N SER A 693 -17.29 -2.80 10.23
CA SER A 693 -15.83 -2.99 10.32
C SER A 693 -15.06 -1.67 10.34
N THR A 694 -15.70 -0.55 10.01
CA THR A 694 -15.16 0.77 9.68
C THR A 694 -14.50 0.88 8.31
N TYR A 695 -14.68 -0.14 7.45
CA TYR A 695 -14.18 -0.16 6.08
C TYR A 695 -15.32 -0.36 5.10
N ALA A 696 -15.15 0.12 3.87
CA ALA A 696 -16.14 -0.07 2.83
C ALA A 696 -16.20 -1.53 2.37
N ASP A 697 -17.41 -2.05 2.18
CA ASP A 697 -17.71 -3.40 1.74
C ASP A 697 -16.94 -3.77 0.45
N ASN A 698 -16.91 -2.85 -0.52
CA ASN A 698 -16.23 -3.05 -1.80
C ASN A 698 -14.71 -3.27 -1.63
N PHE A 699 -14.11 -2.57 -0.68
CA PHE A 699 -12.69 -2.61 -0.41
C PHE A 699 -12.32 -3.92 0.31
N GLU A 700 -13.11 -4.35 1.27
CA GLU A 700 -12.91 -5.64 1.96
C GLU A 700 -13.08 -6.81 0.98
N LEU A 701 -14.11 -6.77 0.13
CA LEU A 701 -14.34 -7.81 -0.87
C LEU A 701 -13.19 -7.88 -1.88
N PHE A 702 -12.76 -6.75 -2.46
CA PHE A 702 -11.60 -6.75 -3.36
C PHE A 702 -10.33 -7.24 -2.67
N THR A 703 -10.10 -6.85 -1.41
CA THR A 703 -8.95 -7.33 -0.62
C THR A 703 -8.95 -8.86 -0.53
N ASN A 704 -10.10 -9.46 -0.21
CA ASN A 704 -10.22 -10.91 -0.08
C ASN A 704 -10.14 -11.64 -1.43
N GLU A 705 -10.79 -11.14 -2.49
CA GLU A 705 -10.71 -11.74 -3.82
C GLU A 705 -9.29 -11.72 -4.39
N ILE A 706 -8.61 -10.59 -4.26
CA ILE A 706 -7.22 -10.41 -4.71
C ILE A 706 -6.31 -11.33 -3.90
N ALA A 707 -6.42 -11.33 -2.57
CA ALA A 707 -5.59 -12.19 -1.73
C ALA A 707 -5.82 -13.68 -2.02
N PHE A 708 -7.08 -14.09 -2.23
CA PHE A 708 -7.45 -15.46 -2.54
C PHE A 708 -6.81 -15.97 -3.83
N LEU A 709 -6.83 -15.17 -4.89
CA LEU A 709 -6.25 -15.58 -6.16
C LEU A 709 -4.75 -15.33 -6.22
N TYR A 710 -4.24 -14.18 -5.78
CA TYR A 710 -2.84 -13.81 -6.00
C TYR A 710 -1.87 -14.72 -5.24
N PHE A 711 -2.09 -14.90 -3.93
CA PHE A 711 -1.16 -15.64 -3.09
C PHE A 711 -1.44 -17.15 -3.10
N ASP A 712 -0.37 -17.93 -3.20
CA ASP A 712 -0.44 -19.37 -3.00
C ASP A 712 -0.61 -19.71 -1.50
N ARG A 713 -1.34 -20.79 -1.21
CA ARG A 713 -1.60 -21.25 0.17
C ARG A 713 -0.31 -21.76 0.83
N PRO A 714 -0.20 -21.70 2.18
CA PRO A 714 0.91 -22.32 2.87
C PRO A 714 0.92 -23.83 2.62
N THR A 715 2.12 -24.39 2.56
CA THR A 715 2.33 -25.84 2.41
C THR A 715 3.16 -26.37 3.56
N LEU A 716 2.94 -27.64 3.88
CA LEU A 716 3.58 -28.33 4.99
C LEU A 716 3.90 -29.75 4.53
N ASP A 717 5.11 -30.22 4.83
CA ASP A 717 5.54 -31.58 4.56
C ASP A 717 4.96 -32.56 5.60
N HIS A 718 5.13 -33.85 5.35
CA HIS A 718 4.69 -34.93 6.24
C HIS A 718 5.91 -35.74 6.69
N PRO A 719 6.54 -35.38 7.82
CA PRO A 719 7.63 -36.15 8.41
C PRO A 719 7.18 -37.56 8.77
N ALA A 720 8.12 -38.50 8.83
CA ALA A 720 7.80 -39.87 9.21
C ALA A 720 7.48 -39.98 10.71
N ASP A 721 6.59 -40.90 11.07
CA ASP A 721 6.36 -41.31 12.46
C ASP A 721 7.67 -41.71 13.15
N VAL A 722 7.82 -41.27 14.39
CA VAL A 722 9.02 -41.50 15.21
C VAL A 722 8.76 -42.62 16.20
N ALA A 723 9.69 -43.56 16.32
CA ALA A 723 9.63 -44.62 17.33
C ALA A 723 11.00 -44.85 17.94
N TYR A 724 11.06 -44.82 19.28
CA TYR A 724 12.31 -44.96 20.04
C TYR A 724 12.04 -45.62 21.40
N MET A 725 13.08 -46.10 22.08
CA MET A 725 12.96 -46.66 23.44
C MET A 725 13.21 -45.57 24.49
N GLU A 726 12.45 -45.60 25.60
CA GLU A 726 12.75 -44.74 26.76
C GLU A 726 14.26 -44.73 27.05
N THR A 727 14.82 -43.55 27.35
CA THR A 727 16.26 -43.28 27.54
C THR A 727 17.11 -43.08 26.29
N GLU A 728 16.61 -43.33 25.08
CA GLU A 728 17.28 -42.90 23.85
C GLU A 728 17.23 -41.38 23.72
N THR A 729 18.27 -40.81 23.09
CA THR A 729 18.43 -39.36 22.87
C THR A 729 18.79 -39.07 21.42
N GLY A 730 18.51 -37.86 20.95
CA GLY A 730 18.67 -37.42 19.56
C GLY A 730 17.43 -37.66 18.72
N ASN A 731 16.25 -37.81 19.32
CA ASN A 731 14.99 -37.99 18.62
C ASN A 731 14.28 -36.65 18.47
N GLU A 732 13.95 -36.29 17.25
CA GLU A 732 13.29 -35.03 16.89
C GLU A 732 12.25 -35.24 15.80
N ILE A 733 11.26 -34.35 15.75
CA ILE A 733 10.34 -34.22 14.62
C ILE A 733 10.64 -32.87 13.96
N THR A 734 10.87 -32.88 12.65
CA THR A 734 11.17 -31.66 11.88
C THR A 734 10.20 -31.53 10.73
N TRP A 735 9.42 -30.45 10.73
CA TRP A 735 8.61 -30.01 9.60
C TRP A 735 9.31 -28.89 8.83
N SER A 736 9.07 -28.81 7.53
CA SER A 736 9.60 -27.83 6.58
C SER A 736 8.48 -27.04 5.87
N PRO A 737 7.69 -26.25 6.62
CA PRO A 737 6.61 -25.44 6.04
C PRO A 737 7.12 -24.34 5.10
N THR A 738 6.26 -23.94 4.15
CA THR A 738 6.44 -22.73 3.34
C THR A 738 5.16 -21.90 3.33
N ALA A 739 5.30 -20.58 3.33
CA ALA A 739 4.19 -19.62 3.30
C ALA A 739 4.52 -18.51 2.30
N PRO A 740 4.11 -18.64 1.02
CA PRO A 740 4.44 -17.67 -0.03
C PRO A 740 3.91 -16.27 0.24
N ALA A 741 2.76 -16.16 0.91
CA ALA A 741 2.24 -14.88 1.38
C ALA A 741 3.07 -14.29 2.53
N GLY A 742 3.97 -15.04 3.16
CA GLY A 742 4.73 -14.64 4.35
C GLY A 742 4.32 -15.45 5.57
N ALA A 743 5.30 -15.97 6.30
CA ALA A 743 5.09 -16.75 7.51
C ALA A 743 4.55 -15.88 8.66
N TRP A 744 3.70 -16.46 9.52
CA TRP A 744 3.10 -15.74 10.64
C TRP A 744 3.24 -16.44 11.99
N GLU A 745 2.61 -17.59 12.17
CA GLU A 745 2.65 -18.33 13.43
C GLU A 745 2.53 -19.84 13.19
N TYR A 746 2.91 -20.63 14.19
CA TYR A 746 2.55 -22.03 14.25
C TYR A 746 1.93 -22.38 15.61
N ILE A 747 1.02 -23.36 15.57
CA ILE A 747 0.43 -24.00 16.74
C ILE A 747 0.87 -25.46 16.75
N LEU A 748 1.52 -25.89 17.83
CA LEU A 748 1.88 -27.28 18.06
C LEU A 748 0.91 -27.88 19.08
N SER A 749 0.24 -28.96 18.71
CA SER A 749 -0.69 -29.70 19.58
C SER A 749 -0.19 -31.12 19.86
N VAL A 750 -0.34 -31.58 21.11
CA VAL A 750 -0.04 -32.96 21.51
C VAL A 750 -1.33 -33.63 21.96
N ASN A 751 -1.69 -34.75 21.33
CA ASN A 751 -2.96 -35.44 21.52
C ASN A 751 -4.18 -34.50 21.41
N GLY A 752 -4.14 -33.56 20.46
CA GLY A 752 -5.19 -32.57 20.22
C GLY A 752 -5.24 -31.40 21.22
N THR A 753 -4.29 -31.31 22.16
CA THR A 753 -4.20 -30.17 23.09
C THR A 753 -3.05 -29.24 22.66
N PRO A 754 -3.29 -27.92 22.46
CA PRO A 754 -2.22 -26.98 22.13
C PRO A 754 -1.15 -26.94 23.22
N LEU A 755 0.08 -27.25 22.84
CA LEU A 755 1.28 -27.16 23.67
C LEU A 755 1.95 -25.80 23.53
N ALA A 756 1.98 -25.25 22.31
CA ALA A 756 2.59 -23.95 22.01
C ALA A 756 1.85 -23.24 20.87
N ALA A 757 1.81 -21.91 20.94
CA ALA A 757 1.49 -21.00 19.84
C ALA A 757 2.62 -19.97 19.77
N THR A 758 3.31 -19.87 18.64
CA THR A 758 4.55 -19.09 18.55
C THR A 758 4.67 -18.41 17.20
N HIS A 759 5.16 -17.17 17.21
CA HIS A 759 5.45 -16.43 15.98
C HIS A 759 6.49 -17.19 15.14
N TRP A 760 6.22 -17.28 13.84
CA TRP A 760 7.01 -18.01 12.88
C TRP A 760 7.38 -17.08 11.73
N SER A 761 8.67 -16.81 11.58
CA SER A 761 9.21 -15.97 10.51
C SER A 761 9.67 -16.76 9.28
N GLY A 762 9.32 -18.05 9.19
CA GLY A 762 9.73 -18.95 8.11
C GLY A 762 10.75 -20.02 8.57
N GLY A 763 11.05 -20.96 7.67
CA GLY A 763 12.01 -22.03 7.92
C GLY A 763 11.44 -23.24 8.68
N PRO A 764 12.27 -24.26 8.93
CA PRO A 764 11.82 -25.52 9.52
C PRO A 764 11.46 -25.38 11.00
N VAL A 765 10.44 -26.13 11.43
CA VAL A 765 10.01 -26.23 12.83
C VAL A 765 10.47 -27.58 13.37
N THR A 766 11.37 -27.57 14.36
CA THR A 766 11.96 -28.79 14.95
C THR A 766 11.59 -28.90 16.41
N ILE A 767 11.05 -30.06 16.80
CA ILE A 767 10.61 -30.36 18.16
C ILE A 767 11.44 -31.54 18.69
N ASP A 768 12.15 -31.29 19.79
CA ASP A 768 12.82 -32.34 20.57
C ASP A 768 11.76 -33.19 21.28
N VAL A 769 11.82 -34.50 21.05
CA VAL A 769 10.89 -35.46 21.64
C VAL A 769 11.58 -36.42 22.60
N ASP A 770 12.82 -36.15 23.03
CA ASP A 770 13.54 -36.96 24.00
C ASP A 770 12.96 -36.87 25.43
N GLY A 771 13.33 -37.83 26.27
CA GLY A 771 13.01 -37.82 27.70
C GLY A 771 11.53 -38.09 28.04
N LEU A 772 10.75 -38.55 27.07
CA LEU A 772 9.35 -38.94 27.27
C LEU A 772 9.24 -40.38 27.79
N ASN A 773 8.18 -40.65 28.54
CA ASN A 773 7.84 -42.00 28.99
C ASN A 773 7.14 -42.79 27.88
N ALA A 774 7.13 -44.11 28.02
CA ALA A 774 6.51 -45.03 27.10
C ALA A 774 5.03 -44.68 26.90
N SER A 775 4.70 -44.33 25.68
CA SER A 775 3.38 -43.86 25.27
C SER A 775 3.31 -43.80 23.75
N THR A 776 2.09 -43.78 23.24
CA THR A 776 1.82 -43.40 21.86
C THR A 776 1.10 -42.07 21.88
N THR A 777 1.71 -41.04 21.30
CA THR A 777 1.20 -39.67 21.30
C THR A 777 1.20 -39.10 19.90
N THR A 778 0.21 -38.27 19.56
CA THR A 778 0.17 -37.58 18.27
C THR A 778 0.66 -36.14 18.43
N TYR A 779 1.57 -35.73 17.56
CA TYR A 779 2.00 -34.34 17.43
C TYR A 779 1.39 -33.78 16.15
N GLU A 780 0.64 -32.68 16.27
CA GLU A 780 0.06 -31.97 15.14
C GLU A 780 0.66 -30.56 15.07
N LEU A 781 1.22 -30.20 13.92
CA LEU A 781 1.69 -28.85 13.64
C LEU A 781 0.71 -28.18 12.68
N THR A 782 0.14 -27.05 13.10
CA THR A 782 -0.60 -26.13 12.22
C THR A 782 0.25 -24.90 11.99
N VAL A 783 0.48 -24.52 10.74
CA VAL A 783 1.17 -23.27 10.39
C VAL A 783 0.21 -22.29 9.74
N PHE A 784 0.42 -21.00 9.97
CA PHE A 784 -0.37 -19.91 9.42
C PHE A 784 0.53 -18.94 8.64
N ASP A 785 -0.01 -18.40 7.56
CA ASP A 785 0.59 -17.26 6.85
C ASP A 785 0.02 -15.91 7.34
N ARG A 786 0.59 -14.80 6.86
CA ARG A 786 0.18 -13.44 7.26
C ARG A 786 -1.25 -13.07 6.86
N LEU A 787 -1.85 -13.82 5.95
CA LEU A 787 -3.23 -13.62 5.48
C LEU A 787 -4.22 -14.46 6.29
N GLY A 788 -3.74 -15.31 7.20
CA GLY A 788 -4.56 -16.21 8.02
C GLY A 788 -4.85 -17.57 7.37
N TYR A 789 -4.30 -17.87 6.19
CA TYR A 789 -4.39 -19.23 5.64
C TYR A 789 -3.57 -20.18 6.48
N SER A 790 -4.04 -21.42 6.62
CA SER A 790 -3.35 -22.44 7.41
C SER A 790 -3.35 -23.83 6.78
N VAL A 791 -2.39 -24.65 7.23
CA VAL A 791 -2.26 -26.06 6.89
C VAL A 791 -1.76 -26.83 8.12
N SER A 792 -2.25 -28.06 8.31
CA SER A 792 -1.86 -28.94 9.42
C SER A 792 -1.26 -30.25 8.94
N ASP A 793 -0.34 -30.78 9.73
CA ASP A 793 0.22 -32.13 9.57
C ASP A 793 0.30 -32.86 10.92
N LEU A 794 0.14 -34.19 10.91
CA LEU A 794 0.15 -35.03 12.10
C LEU A 794 1.20 -36.14 12.00
N VAL A 795 2.06 -36.22 13.02
CA VAL A 795 3.09 -37.26 13.21
C VAL A 795 2.79 -38.08 14.47
N ILE A 796 2.89 -39.40 14.38
CA ILE A 796 2.73 -40.31 15.52
C ILE A 796 4.10 -40.56 16.15
N LEU A 797 4.20 -40.31 17.45
CA LEU A 797 5.34 -40.67 18.27
C LEU A 797 5.01 -41.91 19.10
N ASN A 798 5.82 -42.97 18.98
CA ASN A 798 5.70 -44.19 19.75
C ASN A 798 6.95 -44.46 20.59
N VAL A 799 6.90 -44.14 21.88
CA VAL A 799 7.96 -44.42 22.84
C VAL A 799 7.68 -45.77 23.51
N THR A 800 8.63 -46.69 23.43
CA THR A 800 8.52 -48.03 24.04
C THR A 800 9.29 -48.12 25.35
N GLU A 801 8.79 -48.92 26.31
CA GLU A 801 9.43 -49.06 27.63
C GLU A 801 10.87 -49.57 27.52
N TYR A 802 11.77 -48.99 28.32
CA TYR A 802 13.12 -49.52 28.45
C TYR A 802 13.10 -50.83 29.24
N VAL A 803 13.35 -51.94 28.57
CA VAL A 803 13.53 -53.24 29.23
C VAL A 803 15.01 -53.42 29.56
N ALA A 804 15.38 -53.18 30.83
CA ALA A 804 16.73 -53.43 31.30
C ALA A 804 17.14 -54.88 30.97
N PRO A 805 18.33 -55.11 30.39
CA PRO A 805 18.79 -56.45 30.11
C PRO A 805 18.89 -57.22 31.44
N TRP A 806 18.20 -58.35 31.53
CA TRP A 806 18.30 -59.28 32.65
C TRP A 806 19.76 -59.74 32.75
N LEU A 807 20.54 -59.08 33.59
CA LEU A 807 21.83 -59.59 34.06
C LEU A 807 21.49 -60.90 34.78
N PHE A 808 21.82 -62.04 34.18
CA PHE A 808 21.95 -63.29 34.91
C PHE A 808 22.89 -63.02 36.08
N GLY A 809 22.32 -62.81 37.26
CA GLY A 809 23.04 -62.64 38.50
C GLY A 809 23.77 -63.93 38.79
N ILE A 810 25.03 -64.03 38.35
CA ILE A 810 25.99 -64.86 39.07
C ILE A 810 26.21 -64.10 40.37
N ASP A 811 25.51 -64.52 41.43
CA ASP A 811 25.69 -64.00 42.76
C ASP A 811 27.20 -64.02 43.12
N PRO A 812 27.83 -62.87 43.39
CA PRO A 812 29.24 -62.81 43.80
C PRO A 812 29.53 -63.71 45.01
N LEU A 813 28.53 -63.95 45.88
CA LEU A 813 28.62 -64.89 47.00
C LEU A 813 28.71 -66.34 46.54
N LEU A 814 28.06 -66.71 45.43
CA LEU A 814 28.17 -68.03 44.81
C LEU A 814 29.57 -68.21 44.20
N LEU A 815 30.14 -67.16 43.59
CA LEU A 815 31.51 -67.18 43.06
C LEU A 815 32.55 -67.32 44.19
N VAL A 816 32.36 -66.60 45.31
CA VAL A 816 33.21 -66.72 46.52
C VAL A 816 33.04 -68.08 47.20
N ALA A 817 31.83 -68.66 47.23
CA ALA A 817 31.60 -69.99 47.76
C ALA A 817 32.26 -71.09 46.91
N VAL A 818 32.25 -70.97 45.58
CA VAL A 818 32.93 -71.91 44.68
C VAL A 818 34.46 -71.77 44.79
N VAL A 819 35.00 -70.55 44.78
CA VAL A 819 36.44 -70.31 44.94
C VAL A 819 36.93 -70.71 46.34
N GLY A 820 36.15 -70.40 47.38
CA GLY A 820 36.41 -70.81 48.77
C GLY A 820 36.32 -72.32 48.97
N GLY A 821 35.36 -72.99 48.32
CA GLY A 821 35.25 -74.44 48.30
C GLY A 821 36.45 -75.13 47.64
N ILE A 822 36.91 -74.60 46.50
CA ILE A 822 38.11 -75.11 45.81
C ILE A 822 39.36 -74.92 46.68
N ALA A 823 39.52 -73.76 47.33
CA ALA A 823 40.64 -73.50 48.24
C ALA A 823 40.65 -74.44 49.46
N ALA A 824 39.48 -74.71 50.06
CA ALA A 824 39.36 -75.64 51.19
C ALA A 824 39.72 -77.08 50.80
N VAL A 825 39.29 -77.54 49.61
CA VAL A 825 39.66 -78.86 49.08
C VAL A 825 41.18 -78.95 48.84
N ILE A 826 41.81 -77.92 48.28
CA ILE A 826 43.27 -77.88 48.08
C ILE A 826 44.00 -77.97 49.42
N VAL A 827 43.56 -77.25 50.45
CA VAL A 827 44.16 -77.31 51.79
C VAL A 827 44.01 -78.71 52.40
N VAL A 828 42.84 -79.34 52.29
CA VAL A 828 42.62 -80.72 52.77
C VAL A 828 43.51 -81.71 52.03
N VAL A 829 43.64 -81.59 50.70
CA VAL A 829 44.53 -82.44 49.90
C VAL A 829 45.99 -82.27 50.33
N VAL A 830 46.46 -81.03 50.54
CA VAL A 830 47.83 -80.76 51.02
C VAL A 830 48.08 -81.33 52.42
N ILE A 831 47.10 -81.22 53.33
CA ILE A 831 47.20 -81.80 54.69
C ILE A 831 47.23 -83.34 54.65
N VAL A 832 46.38 -83.96 53.82
CA VAL A 832 46.36 -85.42 53.64
C VAL A 832 47.65 -85.91 52.98
N MET A 833 48.20 -85.17 52.00
CA MET A 833 49.48 -85.50 51.38
C MET A 833 50.66 -85.37 52.36
N LYS A 834 50.68 -84.35 53.23
CA LYS A 834 51.72 -84.21 54.28
C LYS A 834 51.65 -85.28 55.38
N LYS A 835 50.50 -85.92 55.60
CA LYS A 835 50.33 -86.97 56.63
C LYS A 835 50.71 -88.38 56.13
N LYS A 836 50.99 -88.56 54.84
CA LYS A 836 51.41 -89.84 54.23
C LYS A 836 52.91 -89.98 53.95
N SER A 837 53.75 -89.00 54.32
CA SER A 837 55.22 -89.11 54.22
C SER A 837 55.94 -89.24 55.57
N LYS A 838 55.34 -89.94 56.53
CA LYS A 838 56.04 -90.54 57.67
C LYS A 838 55.54 -91.96 57.87
#